data_AF-A0AAJ2USZ4-F1
#
_entry.id   AF-A0AAJ2USZ4-F1
#
_cell.length_a   1.000
_cell.length_b   1.000
_cell.length_c   1.000
_cell.angle_alpha   90.00
_cell.angle_beta   90.00
_cell.angle_gamma   90.00
#
_symmetry.space_group_name_H-M   'P 1'
#
loop_
_entity.id
_entity.type
_entity.pdbx_description
1 polymer ?
#
loop_
_entity_poly.entity_id
_entity_poly.type
_entity_poly.pdbx_seq_one_letter_code
_entity_poly.pdbx_strand_id
1 'polypeptide(L)'
;MSLSHHHIRTTVDAYLARHTHEREQLGVLLDALDRTGEDIANRSTFTGHVTCSSIVVDQLGRVLHVLHLASGKVLAPGGHTEPTDDSLAAVALRELHEEIGIPPRAVTAWPGYETVPLDIDIHDIDAHPGKGEPGHQHFDLRFLFRLHTSTEVPVVLQEDEVVGIEWRPADRVTSPTLREKLLKLPLQVEPETANASALIHNDRGEYLLHLRDYFPGQIWEPGMWSLLGGGREPQDATLEHTVRRELAEEAGLDFTDLTPFGTEYATDDAGATVPIAIYAGRWDGDPRELHLTEGVMLAWFAPSDLHRLRIADTTSDLVRRHAARNPATQSGPEPEEKRLASPHGTVPNEGILYADRYRHMITSLVRDHRGVSACYYLDVPLETTLARHASKADAAYLEQVTDTHLTSWYRELDLLPGGLETVIPADSTLQDTVARIVRDTGLDPATAPPPQCKPSQGDSMNPLVLMSDPQVAAIPVRECGEPLVDVRDHDFRVDPRKQDPLGAFAHVREGILTRLKHARSLLPAGTDLLFIEGYRPLALQQRYFTEYRDELAPAHPDWAPEHLRQAASRYVSPPEIAPHSAGAAVDVTLADQDGHELDLGTRVNASPQESNGACFTHALNLSDQARHHRTLLLNAMESAGFTNYGTEFWHFSAADRYDALMRQEPHARYGPTELP
;
A
#
# COMPACT_ATOMS: atom_id res chain seq x y z
N MET A 1 -13.11 12.30 17.78
CA MET A 1 -13.84 13.22 18.69
C MET A 1 -14.41 14.29 17.77
N SER A 2 -15.71 14.61 17.82
CA SER A 2 -16.27 15.62 16.91
C SER A 2 -15.52 16.94 17.00
N LEU A 3 -15.33 17.63 15.88
CA LEU A 3 -14.64 18.92 15.83
C LEU A 3 -15.29 19.90 16.80
N SER A 4 -14.54 20.30 17.83
CA SER A 4 -15.11 21.11 18.90
C SER A 4 -15.45 22.52 18.38
N HIS A 5 -16.50 23.11 18.94
CA HIS A 5 -16.87 24.51 18.71
C HIS A 5 -15.68 25.47 18.92
N HIS A 6 -14.80 25.16 19.89
CA HIS A 6 -13.56 25.88 20.15
C HIS A 6 -12.56 25.82 18.98
N HIS A 7 -12.44 24.67 18.31
CA HIS A 7 -11.56 24.50 17.15
C HIS A 7 -12.03 25.34 15.97
N ILE A 8 -13.35 25.38 15.71
CA ILE A 8 -13.93 26.24 14.66
C ILE A 8 -13.68 27.72 14.99
N ARG A 9 -13.94 28.14 16.23
CA ARG A 9 -13.66 29.52 16.67
C ARG A 9 -12.20 29.92 16.47
N THR A 10 -11.27 29.05 16.89
CA THR A 10 -9.83 29.30 16.77
C THR A 10 -9.41 29.46 15.30
N THR A 11 -9.97 28.64 14.41
CA THR A 11 -9.70 28.68 12.97
C THR A 11 -10.23 29.96 12.33
N VAL A 12 -11.46 30.37 12.67
CA VAL A 12 -12.07 31.61 12.18
C VAL A 12 -11.33 32.84 12.70
N ASP A 13 -10.89 32.84 13.97
CA ASP A 13 -10.11 33.93 14.54
C ASP A 13 -8.73 34.05 13.87
N ALA A 14 -8.06 32.92 13.58
CA ALA A 14 -6.80 32.89 12.82
C ALA A 14 -6.97 33.41 11.38
N TYR A 15 -8.08 33.07 10.74
CA TYR A 15 -8.45 33.62 9.43
C TYR A 15 -8.68 35.14 9.48
N LEU A 16 -9.48 35.62 10.44
CA LEU A 16 -9.77 37.05 10.60
C LEU A 16 -8.54 37.88 10.98
N ALA A 17 -7.52 37.27 11.61
CA ALA A 17 -6.24 37.94 11.82
C ALA A 17 -5.53 38.30 10.51
N ARG A 18 -5.75 37.52 9.43
CA ARG A 18 -5.25 37.78 8.07
C ARG A 18 -6.20 38.64 7.23
N HIS A 19 -7.50 38.50 7.46
CA HIS A 19 -8.58 39.13 6.70
C HIS A 19 -9.46 40.04 7.57
N THR A 20 -8.85 41.00 8.28
CA THR A 20 -9.54 41.83 9.29
C THR A 20 -10.73 42.63 8.74
N HIS A 21 -10.70 42.98 7.45
CA HIS A 21 -11.77 43.70 6.76
C HIS A 21 -13.02 42.84 6.51
N GLU A 22 -12.93 41.51 6.59
CA GLU A 22 -14.06 40.59 6.34
C GLU A 22 -14.88 40.30 7.60
N ARG A 23 -14.49 40.85 8.76
CA ARG A 23 -15.19 40.61 10.04
C ARG A 23 -16.68 40.97 10.00
N GLU A 24 -17.03 42.07 9.33
CA GLU A 24 -18.44 42.49 9.19
C GLU A 24 -19.23 41.49 8.33
N GLN A 25 -18.64 41.02 7.24
CA GLN A 25 -19.25 40.04 6.34
C GLN A 25 -19.47 38.68 7.02
N LEU A 26 -18.54 38.26 7.89
CA LEU A 26 -18.64 37.03 8.66
C LEU A 26 -19.46 37.17 9.95
N GLY A 27 -20.19 38.28 10.14
CA GLY A 27 -20.96 38.55 11.35
C GLY A 27 -21.92 37.43 11.75
N VAL A 28 -22.62 36.82 10.79
CA VAL A 28 -23.57 35.73 11.06
C VAL A 28 -22.87 34.46 11.58
N LEU A 29 -21.68 34.14 11.04
CA LEU A 29 -20.85 33.05 11.54
C LEU A 29 -20.32 33.35 12.95
N LEU A 30 -19.91 34.60 13.22
CA LEU A 30 -19.45 35.01 14.55
C LEU A 30 -20.58 34.95 15.58
N ASP A 31 -21.79 35.39 15.21
CA ASP A 31 -22.99 35.27 16.05
C ASP A 31 -23.35 33.80 16.31
N ALA A 32 -23.18 32.93 15.31
CA ALA A 32 -23.36 31.48 15.47
C ALA A 32 -22.32 30.87 16.42
N LEU A 33 -21.06 31.35 16.36
CA LEU A 33 -19.98 30.93 17.25
C LEU A 33 -20.11 31.47 18.68
N ASP A 34 -20.87 32.54 18.89
CA ASP A 34 -21.11 33.12 20.22
C ASP A 34 -22.35 32.50 20.91
N ARG A 35 -23.20 31.78 20.18
CA ARG A 35 -24.37 31.10 20.74
C ARG A 35 -23.97 29.87 21.54
N THR A 36 -24.43 29.80 22.79
CA THR A 36 -24.18 28.65 23.67
C THR A 36 -25.22 27.55 23.43
N GLY A 37 -24.77 26.29 23.33
CA GLY A 37 -25.64 25.12 23.22
C GLY A 37 -25.99 24.69 21.79
N GLU A 38 -25.45 25.35 20.76
CA GLU A 38 -25.57 24.91 19.36
C GLU A 38 -24.25 24.30 18.87
N ASP A 39 -24.36 23.16 18.18
CA ASP A 39 -23.23 22.51 17.53
C ASP A 39 -23.24 22.84 16.04
N ILE A 40 -22.50 23.88 15.66
CA ILE A 40 -22.43 24.33 14.28
C ILE A 40 -21.55 23.41 13.40
N ALA A 41 -20.94 22.36 13.93
CA ALA A 41 -20.35 21.29 13.09
C ALA A 41 -21.43 20.31 12.60
N ASN A 42 -22.57 20.24 13.30
CA ASN A 42 -23.62 19.29 12.97
C ASN A 42 -24.47 19.77 11.79
N ARG A 43 -24.56 18.97 10.72
CA ARG A 43 -25.41 19.23 9.54
C ARG A 43 -26.90 19.43 9.85
N SER A 44 -27.37 18.97 11.02
CA SER A 44 -28.75 19.16 11.49
C SER A 44 -28.98 20.52 12.16
N THR A 45 -27.94 21.36 12.28
CA THR A 45 -28.03 22.71 12.81
C THR A 45 -28.44 23.67 11.70
N PHE A 46 -29.76 23.83 11.53
CA PHE A 46 -30.35 24.62 10.44
C PHE A 46 -30.33 26.14 10.67
N THR A 47 -29.85 26.60 11.82
CA THR A 47 -29.50 28.02 12.05
C THR A 47 -28.21 28.43 11.34
N GLY A 48 -27.49 27.46 10.75
CA GLY A 48 -26.24 27.61 10.04
C GLY A 48 -25.20 26.63 10.57
N HIS A 49 -24.46 25.97 9.68
CA HIS A 49 -23.42 25.02 10.06
C HIS A 49 -22.21 25.06 9.12
N VAL A 50 -21.10 24.51 9.61
CA VAL A 50 -19.80 24.50 8.96
C VAL A 50 -19.74 23.40 7.91
N THR A 51 -19.22 23.77 6.74
CA THR A 51 -18.75 22.89 5.69
C THR A 51 -17.30 23.23 5.38
N CYS A 52 -16.57 22.32 4.72
CA CYS A 52 -15.18 22.58 4.36
C CYS A 52 -14.93 22.15 2.90
N SER A 53 -14.27 23.03 2.15
CA SER A 53 -13.97 22.79 0.74
C SER A 53 -12.47 22.84 0.45
N SER A 54 -12.06 22.10 -0.58
CA SER A 54 -10.69 22.01 -1.07
C SER A 54 -10.44 22.88 -2.29
N ILE A 55 -9.60 23.89 -2.14
CA ILE A 55 -9.06 24.70 -3.24
C ILE A 55 -7.76 24.06 -3.71
N VAL A 56 -7.82 23.22 -4.75
CA VAL A 56 -6.64 22.54 -5.29
C VAL A 56 -6.07 23.30 -6.48
N VAL A 57 -4.79 23.67 -6.41
CA VAL A 57 -4.05 24.37 -7.47
C VAL A 57 -3.05 23.42 -8.13
N ASP A 58 -3.10 23.30 -9.45
CA ASP A 58 -2.13 22.50 -10.22
C ASP A 58 -0.82 23.26 -10.51
N GLN A 59 0.12 22.58 -11.17
CA GLN A 59 1.40 23.16 -11.59
C GLN A 59 1.27 24.35 -12.55
N LEU A 60 0.16 24.44 -13.29
CA LEU A 60 -0.10 25.49 -14.25
C LEU A 60 -0.83 26.68 -13.59
N GLY A 61 -1.06 26.64 -12.27
CA GLY A 61 -1.80 27.66 -11.53
C GLY A 61 -3.31 27.63 -11.79
N ARG A 62 -3.84 26.50 -12.29
CA ARG A 62 -5.27 26.28 -12.47
C ARG A 62 -5.87 25.70 -11.20
N VAL A 63 -7.11 26.06 -10.91
CA VAL A 63 -7.87 25.69 -9.73
C VAL A 63 -8.94 24.67 -10.13
N LEU A 64 -8.99 23.57 -9.38
CA LEU A 64 -9.96 22.51 -9.56
C LEU A 64 -11.36 22.94 -9.11
N HIS A 65 -12.36 22.60 -9.92
CA HIS A 65 -13.77 22.76 -9.58
C HIS A 65 -14.55 21.50 -9.94
N VAL A 66 -15.64 21.26 -9.21
CA VAL A 66 -16.66 20.25 -9.48
C VAL A 66 -17.91 20.91 -10.07
N LEU A 67 -18.57 20.20 -10.98
CA LEU A 67 -19.91 20.54 -11.44
C LEU A 67 -20.91 19.77 -10.57
N HIS A 68 -21.50 20.47 -9.60
CA HIS A 68 -22.34 19.87 -8.58
C HIS A 68 -23.75 19.57 -9.13
N LEU A 69 -24.16 18.30 -9.07
CA LEU A 69 -25.38 17.77 -9.69
C LEU A 69 -26.65 18.46 -9.18
N ALA A 70 -26.81 18.53 -7.85
CA ALA A 70 -28.05 19.01 -7.25
C ALA A 70 -28.24 20.53 -7.37
N SER A 71 -27.15 21.30 -7.48
CA SER A 71 -27.19 22.77 -7.55
C SER A 71 -26.99 23.32 -8.95
N GLY A 72 -26.42 22.51 -9.87
CA GLY A 72 -26.01 22.94 -11.21
C GLY A 72 -24.90 23.98 -11.22
N LYS A 73 -24.22 24.21 -10.08
CA LYS A 73 -23.17 25.22 -9.91
C LYS A 73 -21.78 24.60 -10.08
N VAL A 74 -20.82 25.45 -10.40
CA VAL A 74 -19.38 25.11 -10.42
C VAL A 74 -18.77 25.57 -9.10
N LEU A 75 -18.35 24.62 -8.28
CA LEU A 75 -17.91 24.83 -6.89
C LEU A 75 -16.54 24.18 -6.66
N ALA A 76 -15.90 24.52 -5.54
CA ALA A 76 -14.81 23.70 -5.03
C ALA A 76 -15.39 22.39 -4.46
N PRO A 77 -14.69 21.25 -4.56
CA PRO A 77 -15.11 20.02 -3.90
C PRO A 77 -15.12 20.22 -2.37
N GLY A 78 -16.16 19.75 -1.68
CA GLY A 78 -16.33 20.04 -0.26
C GLY A 78 -17.71 19.68 0.29
N GLY A 79 -17.74 19.37 1.59
CA GLY A 79 -18.93 18.86 2.25
C GLY A 79 -18.96 19.06 3.76
N HIS A 80 -19.72 18.21 4.44
CA HIS A 80 -20.05 18.33 5.86
C HIS A 80 -18.98 17.70 6.75
N THR A 81 -18.90 18.13 8.01
CA THR A 81 -18.01 17.48 8.97
C THR A 81 -18.57 16.14 9.45
N GLU A 82 -17.69 15.17 9.69
CA GLU A 82 -17.99 13.86 10.25
C GLU A 82 -17.32 13.62 11.61
N PRO A 83 -17.82 12.70 12.45
CA PRO A 83 -17.24 12.41 13.77
C PRO A 83 -15.79 11.89 13.75
N THR A 84 -15.35 11.37 12.61
CA THR A 84 -14.03 10.83 12.30
C THR A 84 -13.02 11.89 11.86
N ASP A 85 -13.46 13.11 11.57
CA ASP A 85 -12.58 14.18 11.12
C ASP A 85 -11.78 14.79 12.28
N ASP A 86 -10.45 14.75 12.14
CA ASP A 86 -9.52 15.24 13.17
C ASP A 86 -9.18 16.75 13.05
N SER A 87 -9.48 17.37 11.90
CA SER A 87 -9.38 18.82 11.69
C SER A 87 -10.30 19.31 10.57
N LEU A 88 -10.57 20.61 10.49
CA LEU A 88 -11.36 21.21 9.39
C LEU A 88 -10.68 21.05 8.02
N ALA A 89 -9.34 21.08 7.97
CA ALA A 89 -8.60 20.79 6.74
C ALA A 89 -8.73 19.32 6.33
N ALA A 90 -8.81 18.40 7.30
CA ALA A 90 -9.04 16.97 7.04
C ALA A 90 -10.43 16.71 6.45
N VAL A 91 -11.46 17.46 6.89
CA VAL A 91 -12.80 17.45 6.25
C VAL A 91 -12.66 17.77 4.76
N ALA A 92 -12.01 18.89 4.42
CA ALA A 92 -11.82 19.30 3.02
C ALA A 92 -11.07 18.24 2.19
N LEU A 93 -10.05 17.59 2.77
CA LEU A 93 -9.27 16.53 2.10
C LEU A 93 -10.06 15.22 1.93
N ARG A 94 -10.91 14.86 2.89
CA ARG A 94 -11.81 13.71 2.79
C ARG A 94 -12.81 13.92 1.67
N GLU A 95 -13.49 15.07 1.66
CA GLU A 95 -14.48 15.42 0.64
C GLU A 95 -13.85 15.51 -0.77
N LEU A 96 -12.62 16.04 -0.86
CA LEU A 96 -11.83 15.99 -2.10
C LEU A 96 -11.61 14.56 -2.61
N HIS A 97 -11.43 13.60 -1.71
CA HIS A 97 -11.28 12.20 -2.07
C HIS A 97 -12.61 11.54 -2.40
N GLU A 98 -13.66 11.81 -1.65
CA GLU A 98 -14.99 11.22 -1.81
C GLU A 98 -15.66 11.68 -3.10
N GLU A 99 -15.66 12.99 -3.38
CA GLU A 99 -16.38 13.56 -4.53
C GLU A 99 -15.71 13.26 -5.88
N ILE A 100 -14.37 13.22 -5.91
CA ILE A 100 -13.61 13.19 -7.17
C ILE A 100 -12.41 12.24 -7.18
N GLY A 101 -12.19 11.48 -6.12
CA GLY A 101 -11.17 10.42 -6.06
C GLY A 101 -9.75 10.91 -5.86
N ILE A 102 -9.48 12.21 -5.70
CA ILE A 102 -8.11 12.70 -5.46
C ILE A 102 -7.72 12.39 -4.02
N PRO A 103 -6.75 11.49 -3.76
CA PRO A 103 -6.42 11.10 -2.39
C PRO A 103 -5.66 12.23 -1.69
N PRO A 104 -5.76 12.36 -0.35
CA PRO A 104 -5.07 13.41 0.39
C PRO A 104 -3.56 13.48 0.14
N ARG A 105 -2.91 12.32 -0.10
CA ARG A 105 -1.48 12.21 -0.44
C ARG A 105 -1.08 12.81 -1.80
N ALA A 106 -2.03 13.08 -2.69
CA ALA A 106 -1.76 13.68 -4.00
C ALA A 106 -1.67 15.21 -3.93
N VAL A 107 -1.97 15.80 -2.77
CA VAL A 107 -1.92 17.24 -2.56
C VAL A 107 -1.11 17.57 -1.30
N THR A 108 -0.56 18.78 -1.24
CA THR A 108 0.05 19.33 -0.02
C THR A 108 -0.61 20.65 0.30
N ALA A 109 -0.81 20.95 1.58
CA ALA A 109 -1.28 22.27 1.99
C ALA A 109 -0.32 23.36 1.50
N TRP A 110 -0.87 24.48 1.08
CA TRP A 110 -0.04 25.60 0.64
C TRP A 110 0.74 26.16 1.83
N PRO A 111 2.05 26.46 1.69
CA PRO A 111 2.86 26.98 2.80
C PRO A 111 2.23 28.20 3.47
N GLY A 112 2.04 28.12 4.78
CA GLY A 112 1.36 29.12 5.60
C GLY A 112 -0.16 28.99 5.64
N TYR A 113 -0.78 28.03 4.95
CA TYR A 113 -2.23 27.76 4.95
C TYR A 113 -2.56 26.34 5.45
N GLU A 114 -1.67 25.74 6.24
CA GLU A 114 -1.79 24.36 6.74
C GLU A 114 -3.03 24.16 7.62
N THR A 115 -3.34 25.16 8.45
CA THR A 115 -4.44 25.11 9.43
C THR A 115 -5.41 26.27 9.31
N VAL A 116 -5.15 27.21 8.40
CA VAL A 116 -5.95 28.42 8.22
C VAL A 116 -6.53 28.42 6.81
N PRO A 117 -7.85 28.54 6.63
CA PRO A 117 -8.46 28.55 5.31
C PRO A 117 -8.00 29.76 4.51
N LEU A 118 -8.01 29.64 3.18
CA LEU A 118 -7.75 30.75 2.28
C LEU A 118 -8.96 31.70 2.19
N ASP A 119 -10.17 31.15 2.22
CA ASP A 119 -11.43 31.90 2.06
C ASP A 119 -12.49 31.30 2.98
N ILE A 120 -13.42 32.14 3.48
CA ILE A 120 -14.63 31.69 4.16
C ILE A 120 -15.82 32.27 3.42
N ASP A 121 -16.72 31.40 2.98
CA ASP A 121 -17.92 31.78 2.23
C ASP A 121 -19.17 31.44 3.03
N ILE A 122 -20.15 32.34 3.01
CA ILE A 122 -21.44 32.14 3.64
C ILE A 122 -22.49 32.15 2.54
N HIS A 123 -23.19 31.04 2.35
CA HIS A 123 -24.21 30.92 1.31
C HIS A 123 -25.45 30.17 1.80
N ASP A 124 -26.59 30.53 1.20
CA ASP A 124 -27.87 29.93 1.51
C ASP A 124 -28.04 28.58 0.79
N ILE A 125 -28.65 27.64 1.50
CA ILE A 125 -29.11 26.33 1.02
C ILE A 125 -30.64 26.34 1.01
N ASP A 126 -31.20 25.99 -0.14
CA ASP A 126 -32.65 25.92 -0.33
C ASP A 126 -33.27 24.84 0.56
N ALA A 127 -34.52 25.06 0.98
CA ALA A 127 -35.26 24.05 1.75
C ALA A 127 -35.48 22.78 0.92
N HIS A 128 -35.35 21.61 1.56
CA HIS A 128 -35.64 20.31 0.97
C HIS A 128 -36.79 19.61 1.72
N PRO A 129 -38.07 19.93 1.41
CA PRO A 129 -39.23 19.45 2.16
C PRO A 129 -39.32 17.92 2.26
N GLY A 130 -38.85 17.19 1.24
CA GLY A 130 -38.86 15.72 1.21
C GLY A 130 -37.90 15.06 2.21
N LYS A 131 -36.90 15.80 2.72
CA LYS A 131 -35.94 15.33 3.73
C LYS A 131 -36.17 15.99 5.10
N GLY A 132 -37.17 16.88 5.21
CA GLY A 132 -37.43 17.64 6.43
C GLY A 132 -36.40 18.73 6.73
N GLU A 133 -35.59 19.12 5.74
CA GLU A 133 -34.52 20.11 5.90
C GLU A 133 -35.06 21.50 5.52
N PRO A 134 -35.20 22.46 6.46
CA PRO A 134 -35.55 23.83 6.12
C PRO A 134 -34.38 24.54 5.42
N GLY A 135 -34.67 25.68 4.78
CA GLY A 135 -33.63 26.52 4.23
C GLY A 135 -32.70 27.02 5.35
N HIS A 136 -31.39 26.96 5.11
CA HIS A 136 -30.36 27.24 6.11
C HIS A 136 -29.10 27.79 5.43
N GLN A 137 -28.04 28.06 6.19
CA GLN A 137 -26.78 28.57 5.66
C GLN A 137 -25.64 27.57 5.87
N HIS A 138 -24.76 27.49 4.88
CA HIS A 138 -23.45 26.88 5.05
C HIS A 138 -22.40 27.97 5.33
N PHE A 139 -21.54 27.70 6.31
CA PHE A 139 -20.31 28.44 6.56
C PHE A 139 -19.15 27.61 6.01
N ASP A 140 -18.82 27.85 4.75
CA ASP A 140 -17.86 27.06 3.98
C ASP A 140 -16.43 27.57 4.19
N LEU A 141 -15.62 26.80 4.92
CA LEU A 141 -14.20 27.09 5.17
C LEU A 141 -13.34 26.43 4.08
N ARG A 142 -12.71 27.25 3.24
CA ARG A 142 -12.03 26.79 2.02
C ARG A 142 -10.52 26.71 2.22
N PHE A 143 -9.98 25.49 2.28
CA PHE A 143 -8.56 25.22 2.51
C PHE A 143 -7.79 25.13 1.20
N LEU A 144 -6.54 25.62 1.18
CA LEU A 144 -5.72 25.72 -0.03
C LEU A 144 -4.68 24.63 -0.10
N PHE A 145 -4.67 23.91 -1.22
CA PHE A 145 -3.78 22.80 -1.50
C PHE A 145 -3.12 22.94 -2.87
N ARG A 146 -1.95 22.34 -3.03
CA ARG A 146 -1.21 22.23 -4.29
C ARG A 146 -1.18 20.76 -4.72
N LEU A 147 -1.52 20.49 -5.98
CA LEU A 147 -1.45 19.15 -6.58
C LEU A 147 0.01 18.77 -6.88
N HIS A 148 0.38 17.53 -6.55
CA HIS A 148 1.71 16.97 -6.82
C HIS A 148 1.97 16.80 -8.32
N THR A 149 3.24 16.90 -8.71
CA THR A 149 3.61 17.05 -10.12
C THR A 149 3.69 15.75 -10.92
N SER A 150 3.86 14.63 -10.22
CA SER A 150 4.08 13.29 -10.78
C SER A 150 2.80 12.45 -10.87
N THR A 151 1.68 12.95 -10.37
CA THR A 151 0.47 12.15 -10.20
C THR A 151 -0.48 12.34 -11.39
N GLU A 152 -0.47 11.40 -12.34
CA GLU A 152 -1.66 11.16 -13.16
C GLU A 152 -2.74 10.61 -12.22
N VAL A 153 -3.49 11.48 -11.55
CA VAL A 153 -4.57 11.04 -10.66
C VAL A 153 -5.79 10.70 -11.53
N PRO A 154 -6.21 9.43 -11.63
CA PRO A 154 -7.49 9.11 -12.23
C PRO A 154 -8.59 9.74 -11.38
N VAL A 155 -9.35 10.64 -11.98
CA VAL A 155 -10.49 11.30 -11.34
C VAL A 155 -11.65 10.31 -11.35
N VAL A 156 -12.13 9.93 -10.17
CA VAL A 156 -13.27 9.03 -9.99
C VAL A 156 -14.37 9.86 -9.35
N LEU A 157 -15.39 10.18 -10.13
CA LEU A 157 -16.48 11.03 -9.68
C LEU A 157 -17.47 10.23 -8.83
N GLN A 158 -17.91 10.81 -7.72
CA GLN A 158 -19.12 10.37 -7.05
C GLN A 158 -20.31 10.88 -7.87
N GLU A 159 -20.84 10.02 -8.74
CA GLU A 159 -21.89 10.40 -9.71
C GLU A 159 -23.21 10.85 -9.06
N ASP A 160 -23.42 10.55 -7.77
CA ASP A 160 -24.56 11.00 -6.98
C ASP A 160 -24.51 12.51 -6.65
N GLU A 161 -23.33 13.13 -6.69
CA GLU A 161 -23.11 14.54 -6.29
C GLU A 161 -22.38 15.37 -7.35
N VAL A 162 -21.49 14.74 -8.14
CA VAL A 162 -20.65 15.42 -9.12
C VAL A 162 -20.82 14.81 -10.52
N VAL A 163 -21.14 15.66 -11.50
CA VAL A 163 -21.31 15.26 -12.91
C VAL A 163 -20.07 15.53 -13.78
N GLY A 164 -19.06 16.21 -13.22
CA GLY A 164 -17.83 16.52 -13.95
C GLY A 164 -16.88 17.42 -13.16
N ILE A 165 -15.67 17.58 -13.68
CA ILE A 165 -14.66 18.50 -13.14
C ILE A 165 -14.20 19.50 -14.19
N GLU A 166 -13.73 20.66 -13.74
CA GLU A 166 -13.14 21.68 -14.58
C GLU A 166 -11.93 22.33 -13.90
N TRP A 167 -10.81 22.42 -14.64
CA TRP A 167 -9.63 23.17 -14.20
C TRP A 167 -9.68 24.59 -14.76
N ARG A 168 -9.79 25.59 -13.87
CA ARG A 168 -9.92 26.99 -14.26
C ARG A 168 -8.69 27.79 -13.88
N PRO A 169 -8.13 28.63 -14.77
CA PRO A 169 -7.16 29.65 -14.37
C PRO A 169 -7.68 30.47 -13.18
N ALA A 170 -6.79 30.89 -12.28
CA ALA A 170 -7.18 31.63 -11.07
C ALA A 170 -8.03 32.89 -11.37
N ASP A 171 -7.77 33.60 -12.47
CA ASP A 171 -8.54 34.77 -12.93
C ASP A 171 -9.96 34.44 -13.44
N ARG A 172 -10.28 33.16 -13.63
CA ARG A 172 -11.58 32.64 -14.08
C ARG A 172 -12.38 31.93 -12.99
N VAL A 173 -11.88 31.88 -11.76
CA VAL A 173 -12.62 31.38 -10.59
C VAL A 173 -13.88 32.24 -10.38
N THR A 174 -15.05 31.61 -10.21
CA THR A 174 -16.34 32.31 -10.18
C THR A 174 -16.50 33.19 -8.94
N SER A 175 -16.13 32.66 -7.77
CA SER A 175 -16.19 33.38 -6.48
C SER A 175 -15.27 34.61 -6.51
N PRO A 176 -15.80 35.85 -6.35
CA PRO A 176 -14.98 37.06 -6.40
C PRO A 176 -13.94 37.15 -5.29
N THR A 177 -14.30 36.78 -4.04
CA THR A 177 -13.41 36.84 -2.87
C THR A 177 -12.26 35.86 -3.01
N LEU A 178 -12.58 34.61 -3.35
CA LEU A 178 -11.60 33.56 -3.58
C LEU A 178 -10.66 33.93 -4.73
N ARG A 179 -11.21 34.42 -5.86
CA ARG A 179 -10.42 34.87 -7.02
C ARG A 179 -9.42 35.96 -6.63
N GLU A 180 -9.85 36.98 -5.88
CA GLU A 180 -8.96 38.06 -5.44
C GLU A 180 -7.80 37.54 -4.58
N LYS A 181 -8.07 36.59 -3.69
CA LYS A 181 -7.05 36.00 -2.80
C LYS A 181 -6.07 35.12 -3.57
N LEU A 182 -6.58 34.28 -4.48
CA LEU A 182 -5.75 33.45 -5.36
C LEU A 182 -4.81 34.29 -6.23
N LEU A 183 -5.27 35.42 -6.77
CA LEU A 183 -4.44 36.31 -7.58
C LEU A 183 -3.35 37.03 -6.78
N LYS A 184 -3.46 37.08 -5.45
CA LYS A 184 -2.43 37.65 -4.55
C LYS A 184 -1.45 36.60 -4.03
N LEU A 185 -1.69 35.32 -4.27
CA LEU A 185 -0.76 34.27 -3.87
C LEU A 185 0.53 34.35 -4.71
N PRO A 186 1.71 34.23 -4.10
CA PRO A 186 2.96 34.14 -4.84
C PRO A 186 2.99 32.82 -5.61
N LEU A 187 2.91 32.88 -6.94
CA LEU A 187 2.93 31.71 -7.85
C LEU A 187 4.24 30.89 -7.84
N GLN A 188 5.23 31.29 -7.03
CA GLN A 188 6.48 30.57 -6.82
C GLN A 188 6.93 30.71 -5.36
N VAL A 189 6.65 29.70 -4.55
CA VAL A 189 7.45 29.39 -3.35
C VAL A 189 7.74 27.91 -3.43
N GLU A 190 8.74 27.54 -4.23
CA GLU A 190 9.39 26.25 -4.02
C GLU A 190 10.05 26.31 -2.63
N PRO A 191 9.91 25.30 -1.77
CA PRO A 191 10.73 25.21 -0.57
C PRO A 191 12.20 25.26 -1.00
N GLU A 192 13.05 26.04 -0.32
CA GLU A 192 14.48 26.01 -0.62
C GLU A 192 14.98 24.57 -0.49
N THR A 193 15.57 24.03 -1.56
CA THR A 193 16.18 22.70 -1.55
C THR A 193 17.36 22.74 -0.60
N ALA A 194 17.19 22.22 0.61
CA ALA A 194 18.20 22.20 1.66
C ALA A 194 18.85 20.83 1.84
N ASN A 195 18.37 19.79 1.15
CA ASN A 195 18.87 18.42 1.27
C ASN A 195 19.44 17.92 -0.05
N ALA A 196 20.42 17.02 0.01
CA ALA A 196 21.02 16.41 -1.17
C ALA A 196 21.34 14.93 -0.97
N SER A 197 21.03 14.09 -1.97
CA SER A 197 21.27 12.64 -1.94
C SER A 197 21.94 12.13 -3.20
N ALA A 198 22.65 11.01 -3.06
CA ALA A 198 23.44 10.38 -4.10
C ALA A 198 22.76 9.13 -4.67
N LEU A 199 22.55 9.13 -5.98
CA LEU A 199 22.12 7.95 -6.73
C LEU A 199 23.36 7.28 -7.35
N ILE A 200 23.90 6.30 -6.64
CA ILE A 200 25.14 5.61 -7.04
C ILE A 200 24.82 4.31 -7.77
N HIS A 201 25.39 4.12 -8.96
CA HIS A 201 25.24 2.90 -9.74
C HIS A 201 26.59 2.32 -10.18
N ASN A 202 26.62 1.02 -10.49
CA ASN A 202 27.80 0.32 -11.00
C ASN A 202 27.64 -0.06 -12.48
N ASP A 203 28.69 -0.63 -13.08
CA ASP A 203 28.71 -1.07 -14.49
C ASP A 203 27.81 -2.30 -14.75
N ARG A 204 27.42 -3.01 -13.69
CA ARG A 204 26.45 -4.11 -13.74
C ARG A 204 24.99 -3.63 -13.75
N GLY A 205 24.76 -2.32 -13.63
CA GLY A 205 23.42 -1.72 -13.59
C GLY A 205 22.72 -1.90 -12.25
N GLU A 206 23.46 -2.16 -11.18
CA GLU A 206 22.96 -2.19 -9.81
C GLU A 206 23.14 -0.84 -9.13
N TYR A 207 22.36 -0.60 -8.08
CA TYR A 207 22.33 0.64 -7.32
C TYR A 207 22.70 0.40 -5.87
N LEU A 208 23.56 1.29 -5.34
CA LEU A 208 24.01 1.21 -3.96
C LEU A 208 22.94 1.83 -3.08
N LEU A 209 22.34 1.01 -2.21
CA LEU A 209 21.37 1.47 -1.24
C LEU A 209 21.88 1.21 0.17
N HIS A 210 21.44 2.06 1.09
CA HIS A 210 21.76 2.00 2.50
C HIS A 210 20.51 1.65 3.31
N LEU A 211 20.62 0.68 4.21
CA LEU A 211 19.57 0.38 5.18
C LEU A 211 19.71 1.33 6.37
N ARG A 212 18.74 2.21 6.55
CA ARG A 212 18.76 3.23 7.62
C ARG A 212 18.64 2.59 9.00
N ASP A 213 19.17 3.28 10.00
CA ASP A 213 18.95 2.95 11.41
C ASP A 213 17.45 2.92 11.77
N TYR A 214 17.13 2.31 12.92
CA TYR A 214 15.75 2.32 13.44
C TYR A 214 15.61 3.26 14.64
N PHE A 215 15.62 4.58 14.38
CA PHE A 215 15.35 5.63 15.38
C PHE A 215 14.05 6.38 15.07
N PRO A 216 12.87 5.77 15.34
CA PRO A 216 11.59 6.41 15.06
C PRO A 216 11.45 7.74 15.79
N GLY A 217 10.97 8.76 15.07
CA GLY A 217 10.82 10.13 15.55
C GLY A 217 12.12 10.93 15.67
N GLN A 218 13.28 10.35 15.35
CA GLN A 218 14.58 11.06 15.34
C GLN A 218 15.18 11.16 13.94
N ILE A 219 14.97 10.14 13.10
CA ILE A 219 15.41 10.14 11.71
C ILE A 219 14.22 9.85 10.79
N TRP A 220 14.33 10.31 9.55
CA TRP A 220 13.33 10.07 8.52
C TRP A 220 13.36 8.61 8.08
N GLU A 221 12.17 8.04 7.84
CA GLU A 221 11.99 6.69 7.28
C GLU A 221 12.84 5.60 7.96
N PRO A 222 12.74 5.43 9.29
CA PRO A 222 13.58 4.50 10.05
C PRO A 222 13.42 3.04 9.57
N GLY A 223 14.54 2.36 9.38
CA GLY A 223 14.60 0.96 8.92
C GLY A 223 14.11 0.75 7.49
N MET A 224 14.17 1.77 6.63
CA MET A 224 13.92 1.69 5.19
C MET A 224 15.25 1.66 4.43
N TRP A 225 15.25 1.05 3.25
CA TRP A 225 16.33 1.24 2.28
C TRP A 225 16.23 2.63 1.65
N SER A 226 17.34 3.35 1.55
CA SER A 226 17.37 4.71 1.00
C SER A 226 18.69 5.01 0.27
N LEU A 227 18.75 6.19 -0.36
CA LEU A 227 20.00 6.76 -0.87
C LEU A 227 20.83 7.36 0.26
N LEU A 228 22.15 7.38 0.09
CA LEU A 228 23.06 8.13 0.96
C LEU A 228 22.88 9.64 0.75
N GLY A 229 22.99 10.43 1.82
CA GLY A 229 22.87 11.88 1.77
C GLY A 229 22.10 12.49 2.93
N GLY A 230 22.07 13.81 2.96
CA GLY A 230 21.66 14.55 4.15
C GLY A 230 21.41 16.04 3.92
N GLY A 231 21.30 16.75 5.03
CA GLY A 231 20.95 18.16 5.07
C GLY A 231 22.14 19.09 4.88
N ARG A 232 21.88 20.27 4.32
CA ARG A 232 22.89 21.29 4.10
C ARG A 232 23.35 21.89 5.41
N GLU A 233 24.65 21.90 5.63
CA GLU A 233 25.28 22.54 6.78
C GLU A 233 25.81 23.95 6.45
N PRO A 234 26.06 24.83 7.44
CA PRO A 234 26.53 26.20 7.20
C PRO A 234 27.82 26.32 6.38
N GLN A 235 28.69 25.30 6.44
CA GLN A 235 29.93 25.22 5.66
C GLN A 235 29.71 24.81 4.20
N ASP A 236 28.55 24.28 3.85
CA ASP A 236 28.28 23.77 2.51
C ASP A 236 28.01 24.93 1.54
N ALA A 237 28.95 25.15 0.64
CA ALA A 237 28.84 26.21 -0.37
C ALA A 237 27.74 25.92 -1.41
N THR A 238 27.47 24.64 -1.71
CA THR A 238 26.44 24.17 -2.65
C THR A 238 25.85 22.84 -2.19
N LEU A 239 24.69 22.43 -2.72
CA LEU A 239 24.12 21.10 -2.47
C LEU A 239 25.01 19.95 -2.97
N GLU A 240 25.84 20.21 -3.98
CA GLU A 240 26.85 19.25 -4.41
C GLU A 240 27.93 19.06 -3.34
N HIS A 241 28.33 20.11 -2.62
CA HIS A 241 29.24 19.98 -1.48
C HIS A 241 28.57 19.20 -0.33
N THR A 242 27.28 19.44 -0.09
CA THR A 242 26.50 18.69 0.91
C THR A 242 26.55 17.19 0.64
N VAL A 243 26.12 16.73 -0.54
CA VAL A 243 26.11 15.28 -0.83
C VAL A 243 27.51 14.66 -0.84
N ARG A 244 28.55 15.38 -1.27
CA ARG A 244 29.94 14.90 -1.23
C ARG A 244 30.43 14.72 0.21
N ARG A 245 30.10 15.66 1.10
CA ARG A 245 30.42 15.57 2.52
C ARG A 245 29.74 14.35 3.14
N GLU A 246 28.43 14.20 2.94
CA GLU A 246 27.65 13.08 3.49
C GLU A 246 28.21 11.73 3.00
N LEU A 247 28.51 11.58 1.71
CA LEU A 247 29.11 10.35 1.20
C LEU A 247 30.47 10.01 1.84
N ALA A 248 31.29 11.02 2.11
CA ALA A 248 32.59 10.85 2.73
C ALA A 248 32.48 10.53 4.23
N GLU A 249 31.55 11.19 4.93
CA GLU A 249 31.33 11.01 6.38
C GLU A 249 30.58 9.71 6.69
N GLU A 250 29.53 9.40 5.94
CA GLU A 250 28.65 8.24 6.17
C GLU A 250 29.27 6.94 5.67
N ALA A 251 29.91 6.94 4.50
CA ALA A 251 30.34 5.72 3.81
C ALA A 251 31.82 5.71 3.39
N GLY A 252 32.58 6.78 3.68
CA GLY A 252 33.98 6.90 3.25
C GLY A 252 34.16 7.02 1.73
N LEU A 253 33.11 7.41 1.00
CA LEU A 253 33.12 7.48 -0.46
C LEU A 253 33.52 8.87 -0.93
N ASP A 254 34.61 8.95 -1.70
CA ASP A 254 35.05 10.17 -2.37
C ASP A 254 34.76 10.05 -3.88
N PHE A 255 33.77 10.81 -4.33
CA PHE A 255 33.47 10.95 -5.75
C PHE A 255 34.14 12.20 -6.29
N THR A 256 34.57 12.18 -7.55
CA THR A 256 34.99 13.37 -8.29
C THR A 256 33.92 13.81 -9.29
N ASP A 257 33.20 12.86 -9.87
CA ASP A 257 32.26 13.06 -10.97
C ASP A 257 30.79 12.82 -10.57
N LEU A 258 30.26 13.60 -9.62
CA LEU A 258 28.81 13.63 -9.37
C LEU A 258 28.13 14.59 -10.34
N THR A 259 27.00 14.16 -10.90
CA THR A 259 26.23 14.94 -11.87
C THR A 259 24.81 15.22 -11.38
N PRO A 260 24.30 16.45 -11.49
CA PRO A 260 22.90 16.72 -11.13
C PRO A 260 21.93 15.88 -11.98
N PHE A 261 21.03 15.16 -11.32
CA PHE A 261 20.04 14.32 -12.00
C PHE A 261 18.62 14.89 -11.93
N GLY A 262 18.23 15.47 -10.80
CA GLY A 262 16.90 16.05 -10.61
C GLY A 262 16.61 16.46 -9.16
N THR A 263 15.36 16.79 -8.88
CA THR A 263 14.86 17.05 -7.53
C THR A 263 13.77 16.03 -7.23
N GLU A 264 13.86 15.37 -6.08
CA GLU A 264 12.84 14.46 -5.56
C GLU A 264 12.23 15.04 -4.29
N TYR A 265 11.09 14.52 -3.90
CA TYR A 265 10.37 14.98 -2.72
C TYR A 265 10.26 13.83 -1.72
N ALA A 266 10.70 14.08 -0.49
CA ALA A 266 10.50 13.17 0.62
C ALA A 266 9.40 13.73 1.52
N THR A 267 8.50 12.87 1.99
CA THR A 267 7.39 13.22 2.86
C THR A 267 7.61 12.57 4.22
N ASP A 268 7.54 13.37 5.29
CA ASP A 268 7.63 12.84 6.65
C ASP A 268 6.30 12.21 7.13
N ASP A 269 6.34 11.58 8.31
CA ASP A 269 5.18 10.93 8.92
C ASP A 269 4.03 11.92 9.27
N ALA A 270 4.31 13.23 9.29
CA ALA A 270 3.33 14.29 9.52
C ALA A 270 2.77 14.88 8.21
N GLY A 271 3.19 14.36 7.05
CA GLY A 271 2.76 14.81 5.73
C GLY A 271 3.53 16.03 5.21
N ALA A 272 4.55 16.52 5.93
CA ALA A 272 5.40 17.62 5.45
C ALA A 272 6.37 17.08 4.39
N THR A 273 6.38 17.73 3.23
CA THR A 273 7.17 17.29 2.07
C THR A 273 8.32 18.25 1.82
N VAL A 274 9.55 17.74 1.72
CA VAL A 274 10.78 18.53 1.48
C VAL A 274 11.44 18.13 0.16
N PRO A 275 11.93 19.10 -0.63
CA PRO A 275 12.69 18.81 -1.83
C PRO A 275 14.13 18.39 -1.51
N ILE A 276 14.61 17.38 -2.22
CA ILE A 276 15.95 16.79 -2.15
C ILE A 276 16.60 16.86 -3.52
N ALA A 277 17.78 17.47 -3.62
CA ALA A 277 18.56 17.47 -4.85
C ALA A 277 19.25 16.11 -5.05
N ILE A 278 19.05 15.48 -6.20
CA ILE A 278 19.64 14.18 -6.53
C ILE A 278 20.85 14.37 -7.44
N TYR A 279 21.96 13.76 -7.03
CA TYR A 279 23.20 13.69 -7.81
C TYR A 279 23.50 12.24 -8.16
N ALA A 280 23.72 11.96 -9.44
CA ALA A 280 24.08 10.63 -9.93
C ALA A 280 25.61 10.48 -9.99
N GLY A 281 26.10 9.32 -9.57
CA GLY A 281 27.52 8.96 -9.58
C GLY A 281 27.72 7.49 -9.94
N ARG A 282 28.92 7.16 -10.45
CA ARG A 282 29.30 5.80 -10.81
C ARG A 282 30.40 5.27 -9.90
N TRP A 283 30.20 4.08 -9.34
CA TRP A 283 31.19 3.40 -8.48
C TRP A 283 31.02 1.88 -8.52
N ASP A 284 32.12 1.14 -8.59
CA ASP A 284 32.14 -0.32 -8.83
C ASP A 284 32.78 -1.13 -7.69
N GLY A 285 32.97 -0.52 -6.51
CA GLY A 285 33.58 -1.20 -5.38
C GLY A 285 32.65 -2.15 -4.62
N ASP A 286 33.20 -2.77 -3.58
CA ASP A 286 32.47 -3.69 -2.69
C ASP A 286 31.88 -2.92 -1.50
N PRO A 287 30.55 -2.86 -1.34
CA PRO A 287 29.90 -2.16 -0.24
C PRO A 287 30.31 -2.67 1.15
N ARG A 288 30.75 -3.94 1.24
CA ARG A 288 31.16 -4.58 2.50
C ARG A 288 32.51 -4.09 3.02
N GLU A 289 33.29 -3.44 2.16
CA GLU A 289 34.58 -2.85 2.53
C GLU A 289 34.42 -1.40 3.03
N LEU A 290 33.23 -0.81 2.89
CA LEU A 290 32.95 0.55 3.32
C LEU A 290 32.68 0.59 4.82
N HIS A 291 33.22 1.61 5.48
CA HIS A 291 32.95 1.86 6.89
C HIS A 291 31.73 2.77 7.00
N LEU A 292 30.63 2.22 7.53
CA LEU A 292 29.42 2.98 7.82
C LEU A 292 29.51 3.63 9.21
N THR A 293 29.34 4.95 9.26
CA THR A 293 29.19 5.70 10.52
C THR A 293 27.73 5.90 10.91
N GLU A 294 26.82 5.92 9.93
CA GLU A 294 25.36 5.98 10.10
C GLU A 294 24.68 4.80 9.38
N GLY A 295 23.60 4.26 9.98
CA GLY A 295 22.79 3.14 9.50
C GLY A 295 23.45 1.76 9.52
N VAL A 296 22.74 0.77 8.97
CA VAL A 296 22.94 -0.66 9.28
C VAL A 296 23.86 -1.36 8.28
N MET A 297 23.63 -1.16 6.98
CA MET A 297 24.46 -1.79 5.92
C MET A 297 24.29 -1.11 4.57
N LEU A 298 25.24 -1.35 3.67
CA LEU A 298 25.17 -1.01 2.25
C LEU A 298 25.10 -2.28 1.41
N ALA A 299 24.28 -2.25 0.36
CA ALA A 299 24.20 -3.36 -0.58
C ALA A 299 23.85 -2.89 -2.00
N TRP A 300 24.24 -3.71 -2.97
CA TRP A 300 23.92 -3.53 -4.38
C TRP A 300 22.57 -4.16 -4.72
N PHE A 301 21.71 -3.42 -5.43
CA PHE A 301 20.41 -3.92 -5.90
C PHE A 301 20.19 -3.66 -7.38
N ALA A 302 19.76 -4.67 -8.11
CA ALA A 302 19.23 -4.47 -9.45
C ALA A 302 17.88 -3.74 -9.38
N PRO A 303 17.50 -2.90 -10.35
CA PRO A 303 16.18 -2.27 -10.41
C PRO A 303 15.02 -3.27 -10.35
N SER A 304 15.25 -4.50 -10.84
CA SER A 304 14.28 -5.60 -10.75
C SER A 304 14.03 -6.08 -9.33
N ASP A 305 14.95 -5.89 -8.39
CA ASP A 305 14.87 -6.43 -7.02
C ASP A 305 14.23 -5.44 -6.05
N LEU A 306 14.08 -4.16 -6.42
CA LEU A 306 13.56 -3.11 -5.54
C LEU A 306 12.16 -3.39 -4.97
N HIS A 307 11.31 -4.11 -5.73
CA HIS A 307 9.95 -4.47 -5.29
C HIS A 307 9.93 -5.43 -4.09
N ARG A 308 11.08 -6.01 -3.74
CA ARG A 308 11.26 -6.91 -2.60
C ARG A 308 11.72 -6.15 -1.36
N LEU A 309 12.19 -4.92 -1.52
CA LEU A 309 12.76 -4.12 -0.44
C LEU A 309 11.69 -3.29 0.24
N ARG A 310 11.92 -3.03 1.53
CA ARG A 310 11.23 -1.98 2.28
C ARG A 310 11.87 -0.63 1.92
N ILE A 311 11.42 -0.03 0.82
CA ILE A 311 11.95 1.20 0.22
C ILE A 311 10.80 2.15 -0.12
N ALA A 312 11.02 3.47 -0.06
CA ALA A 312 10.02 4.44 -0.48
C ALA A 312 9.72 4.31 -1.98
N ASP A 313 8.44 4.43 -2.36
CA ASP A 313 8.01 4.35 -3.77
C ASP A 313 8.70 5.41 -4.63
N THR A 314 8.88 6.62 -4.09
CA THR A 314 9.59 7.73 -4.75
C THR A 314 11.04 7.37 -5.08
N THR A 315 11.75 6.73 -4.14
CA THR A 315 13.13 6.26 -4.34
C THR A 315 13.20 5.10 -5.32
N SER A 316 12.26 4.14 -5.23
CA SER A 316 12.15 3.02 -6.18
C SER A 316 11.93 3.53 -7.61
N ASP A 317 11.03 4.49 -7.80
CA ASP A 317 10.73 5.10 -9.09
C ASP A 317 11.89 5.95 -9.62
N LEU A 318 12.61 6.66 -8.75
CA LEU A 318 13.83 7.38 -9.09
C LEU A 318 14.88 6.44 -9.70
N VAL A 319 15.16 5.31 -9.03
CA VAL A 319 16.13 4.32 -9.51
C VAL A 319 15.70 3.78 -10.88
N ARG A 320 14.43 3.41 -11.05
CA ARG A 320 13.88 2.91 -12.32
C ARG A 320 13.98 3.95 -13.44
N ARG A 321 13.67 5.22 -13.16
CA ARG A 321 13.80 6.34 -14.13
C ARG A 321 15.24 6.55 -14.56
N HIS A 322 16.20 6.47 -13.63
CA HIS A 322 17.61 6.57 -13.98
C HIS A 322 18.06 5.39 -14.83
N ALA A 323 17.69 4.16 -14.46
CA ALA A 323 18.07 2.94 -15.16
C ALA A 323 17.53 2.92 -16.61
N ALA A 324 16.30 3.39 -16.81
CA ALA A 324 15.70 3.51 -18.14
C ALA A 324 16.44 4.51 -19.04
N ARG A 325 17.05 5.55 -18.47
CA ARG A 325 17.86 6.55 -19.20
C ARG A 325 19.30 6.12 -19.44
N ASN A 326 19.81 5.17 -18.65
CA ASN A 326 21.18 4.68 -18.67
C ASN A 326 21.21 3.14 -18.69
N PRO A 327 20.78 2.49 -19.79
CA PRO A 327 20.77 1.03 -19.88
C PRO A 327 22.19 0.47 -19.79
N ALA A 328 22.37 -0.59 -18.99
CA ALA A 328 23.67 -1.24 -18.82
C ALA A 328 24.24 -1.71 -20.16
N THR A 329 25.51 -1.40 -20.42
CA THR A 329 26.24 -1.98 -21.55
C THR A 329 26.39 -3.48 -21.33
N GLN A 330 25.80 -4.32 -22.18
CA GLN A 330 26.03 -5.76 -22.18
C GLN A 330 27.53 -6.03 -22.45
N SER A 331 28.31 -6.27 -21.39
CA SER A 331 29.63 -6.88 -21.49
C SER A 331 29.47 -8.40 -21.67
N GLY A 332 30.32 -8.99 -22.51
CA GLY A 332 30.30 -10.41 -22.87
C GLY A 332 30.54 -11.37 -21.69
N PRO A 333 30.63 -12.69 -21.92
CA PRO A 333 30.60 -13.69 -20.85
C PRO A 333 31.80 -13.51 -19.91
N GLU A 334 31.54 -13.17 -18.66
CA GLU A 334 32.55 -13.04 -17.60
C GLU A 334 32.99 -14.43 -17.08
N PRO A 335 34.24 -14.57 -16.58
CA PRO A 335 34.77 -15.83 -16.04
C PRO A 335 34.06 -16.26 -14.74
N GLU A 336 33.84 -17.57 -14.58
CA GLU A 336 33.10 -18.20 -13.46
C GLU A 336 33.64 -17.88 -12.05
N GLU A 337 34.88 -17.40 -11.90
CA GLU A 337 35.52 -17.19 -10.59
C GLU A 337 35.05 -15.94 -9.82
N LYS A 338 34.26 -15.03 -10.42
CA LYS A 338 33.66 -13.86 -9.73
C LYS A 338 32.20 -14.06 -9.29
N ARG A 339 31.64 -15.28 -9.40
CA ARG A 339 30.27 -15.64 -8.97
C ARG A 339 30.06 -15.72 -7.44
N LEU A 340 30.81 -14.96 -6.65
CA LEU A 340 30.53 -14.79 -5.21
C LEU A 340 29.64 -13.56 -4.93
N ALA A 341 28.82 -13.17 -5.90
CA ALA A 341 27.68 -12.28 -5.67
C ALA A 341 26.51 -13.12 -5.17
N SER A 342 25.85 -12.65 -4.11
CA SER A 342 24.63 -13.24 -3.58
C SER A 342 23.68 -13.63 -4.74
N PRO A 343 23.05 -14.82 -4.71
CA PRO A 343 22.05 -15.19 -5.70
C PRO A 343 21.05 -14.04 -5.89
N HIS A 344 20.73 -13.69 -7.13
CA HIS A 344 19.89 -12.54 -7.47
C HIS A 344 18.70 -12.39 -6.52
N GLY A 345 18.61 -11.23 -5.85
CA GLY A 345 17.51 -10.90 -4.94
C GLY A 345 17.58 -11.48 -3.52
N THR A 346 18.75 -11.93 -3.05
CA THR A 346 18.98 -12.22 -1.63
C THR A 346 19.60 -11.01 -0.92
N VAL A 347 18.97 -10.55 0.16
CA VAL A 347 19.45 -9.43 0.97
C VAL A 347 20.00 -9.97 2.29
N PRO A 348 21.32 -10.13 2.43
CA PRO A 348 21.89 -10.57 3.69
C PRO A 348 21.80 -9.41 4.70
N ASN A 349 21.08 -9.63 5.80
CA ASN A 349 21.13 -8.76 6.97
C ASN A 349 21.91 -9.49 8.08
N GLU A 350 23.18 -9.13 8.27
CA GLU A 350 24.06 -9.73 9.26
C GLU A 350 24.62 -8.67 10.22
N GLY A 351 24.78 -9.02 11.50
CA GLY A 351 25.34 -8.12 12.50
C GLY A 351 25.04 -8.55 13.93
N ILE A 352 25.54 -7.76 14.89
CA ILE A 352 25.15 -7.87 16.32
C ILE A 352 23.91 -7.00 16.52
N LEU A 353 22.73 -7.61 16.34
CA LEU A 353 21.44 -6.92 16.31
C LEU A 353 20.62 -7.24 17.57
N TYR A 354 20.76 -6.43 18.63
CA TYR A 354 19.98 -6.60 19.86
C TYR A 354 18.47 -6.54 19.63
N ALA A 355 17.73 -7.47 20.24
CA ALA A 355 16.29 -7.60 20.05
C ALA A 355 15.47 -6.51 20.78
N ASP A 356 16.05 -5.70 21.65
CA ASP A 356 15.38 -4.51 22.20
C ASP A 356 15.41 -3.31 21.24
N ARG A 357 16.48 -3.21 20.44
CA ARG A 357 16.72 -2.10 19.52
C ARG A 357 16.21 -2.39 18.10
N TYR A 358 16.51 -3.57 17.58
CA TYR A 358 16.30 -3.90 16.17
C TYR A 358 15.10 -4.82 15.93
N ARG A 359 14.45 -5.34 16.98
CA ARG A 359 13.29 -6.23 16.82
C ARG A 359 12.26 -5.65 15.87
N HIS A 360 11.79 -4.43 16.12
CA HIS A 360 10.76 -3.83 15.29
C HIS A 360 11.22 -3.69 13.83
N MET A 361 12.47 -3.29 13.62
CA MET A 361 13.06 -3.16 12.28
C MET A 361 13.11 -4.51 11.58
N ILE A 362 13.69 -5.52 12.19
CA ILE A 362 13.86 -6.85 11.59
C ILE A 362 12.50 -7.51 11.36
N THR A 363 11.57 -7.42 12.33
CA THR A 363 10.20 -7.91 12.13
C THR A 363 9.49 -7.18 11.00
N SER A 364 9.70 -5.87 10.85
CA SER A 364 9.14 -5.09 9.74
C SER A 364 9.78 -5.46 8.41
N LEU A 365 11.10 -5.66 8.36
CA LEU A 365 11.80 -6.12 7.15
C LEU A 365 11.31 -7.50 6.72
N VAL A 366 11.17 -8.44 7.66
CA VAL A 366 10.63 -9.78 7.38
C VAL A 366 9.18 -9.72 6.93
N ARG A 367 8.35 -8.88 7.57
CA ARG A 367 6.94 -8.65 7.23
C ARG A 367 6.77 -8.03 5.84
N ASP A 368 7.60 -7.05 5.50
CA ASP A 368 7.45 -6.22 4.31
C ASP A 368 8.21 -6.83 3.09
N HIS A 369 9.16 -7.75 3.33
CA HIS A 369 9.87 -8.46 2.27
C HIS A 369 8.95 -9.47 1.56
N ARG A 370 8.77 -9.28 0.25
CA ARG A 370 7.88 -10.10 -0.59
C ARG A 370 8.47 -11.44 -1.05
N GLY A 371 9.68 -11.79 -0.59
CA GLY A 371 10.34 -13.06 -0.90
C GLY A 371 10.49 -13.97 0.32
N VAL A 372 11.27 -15.04 0.19
CA VAL A 372 11.60 -15.92 1.32
C VAL A 372 12.51 -15.18 2.30
N SER A 373 12.05 -15.01 3.53
CA SER A 373 12.80 -14.44 4.64
C SER A 373 13.15 -15.56 5.62
N ALA A 374 14.44 -15.75 5.89
CA ALA A 374 14.91 -16.68 6.90
C ALA A 374 15.84 -15.94 7.87
N CYS A 375 15.54 -16.01 9.17
CA CYS A 375 16.35 -15.40 10.22
C CYS A 375 17.06 -16.50 11.01
N TYR A 376 18.36 -16.30 11.26
CA TYR A 376 19.17 -17.26 12.00
C TYR A 376 19.89 -16.56 13.15
N TYR A 377 19.85 -17.18 14.32
CA TYR A 377 20.66 -16.78 15.47
C TYR A 377 21.83 -17.76 15.60
N LEU A 378 23.06 -17.26 15.47
CA LEU A 378 24.25 -18.06 15.72
C LEU A 378 24.54 -18.05 17.22
N ASP A 379 24.38 -19.19 17.89
CA ASP A 379 24.67 -19.33 19.31
C ASP A 379 26.18 -19.33 19.54
N VAL A 380 26.72 -18.19 19.95
CA VAL A 380 28.14 -18.00 20.23
C VAL A 380 28.33 -17.75 21.73
N PRO A 381 28.85 -18.72 22.51
CA PRO A 381 29.04 -18.57 23.94
C PRO A 381 29.95 -17.39 24.29
N LEU A 382 29.74 -16.79 25.45
CA LEU A 382 30.53 -15.65 25.94
C LEU A 382 32.04 -15.96 25.94
N GLU A 383 32.44 -17.17 26.34
CA GLU A 383 33.84 -17.60 26.37
C GLU A 383 34.46 -17.59 24.96
N THR A 384 33.68 -17.99 23.95
CA THR A 384 34.10 -17.95 22.54
C THR A 384 34.23 -16.50 22.07
N THR A 385 33.30 -15.63 22.48
CA THR A 385 33.33 -14.19 22.17
C THR A 385 34.57 -13.52 22.76
N LEU A 386 34.88 -13.79 24.04
CA LEU A 386 36.08 -13.28 24.72
C LEU A 386 37.37 -13.78 24.05
N ALA A 387 37.45 -15.08 23.72
CA ALA A 387 38.61 -15.67 23.04
C ALA A 387 38.84 -15.07 21.65
N ARG A 388 37.77 -14.88 20.86
CA ARG A 388 37.84 -14.23 19.54
C ARG A 388 38.29 -12.78 19.66
N HIS A 389 37.78 -12.05 20.64
CA HIS A 389 38.17 -10.67 20.90
C HIS A 389 39.66 -10.55 21.23
N ALA A 390 40.16 -11.35 22.18
CA ALA A 390 41.58 -11.38 22.55
C ALA A 390 42.53 -11.74 21.40
N SER A 391 42.03 -12.38 20.34
CA SER A 391 42.82 -12.72 19.14
C SER A 391 42.93 -11.60 18.10
N LYS A 392 42.23 -10.46 18.29
CA LYS A 392 42.28 -9.34 17.35
C LYS A 392 43.66 -8.67 17.34
N ALA A 393 44.11 -8.25 16.16
CA ALA A 393 45.44 -7.66 15.98
C ALA A 393 45.54 -6.17 16.38
N ASP A 394 44.41 -5.49 16.57
CA ASP A 394 44.35 -4.06 16.86
C ASP A 394 44.45 -3.77 18.36
N ALA A 395 45.63 -3.36 18.81
CA ALA A 395 45.90 -3.06 20.22
C ALA A 395 45.12 -1.83 20.74
N ALA A 396 44.85 -0.84 19.90
CA ALA A 396 44.11 0.36 20.32
C ALA A 396 42.62 0.03 20.53
N TYR A 397 42.06 -0.81 19.67
CA TYR A 397 40.71 -1.34 19.84
C TYR A 397 40.57 -2.20 21.11
N LEU A 398 41.55 -3.06 21.40
CA LEU A 398 41.57 -3.90 22.61
C LEU A 398 41.64 -3.10 23.92
N GLU A 399 42.27 -1.92 23.90
CA GLU A 399 42.28 -1.02 25.08
C GLU A 399 40.93 -0.34 25.31
N GLN A 400 40.18 -0.04 24.24
CA GLN A 400 38.88 0.63 24.31
C GLN A 400 37.73 -0.34 24.64
N VAL A 401 37.81 -1.57 24.13
CA VAL A 401 36.80 -2.62 24.33
C VAL A 401 37.39 -3.71 25.22
N THR A 402 36.99 -3.72 26.49
CA THR A 402 37.51 -4.67 27.50
C THR A 402 36.59 -5.88 27.64
N ASP A 403 37.08 -6.95 28.27
CA ASP A 403 36.27 -8.12 28.63
C ASP A 403 35.05 -7.74 29.48
N THR A 404 35.17 -6.70 30.31
CA THR A 404 34.05 -6.16 31.10
C THR A 404 32.99 -5.51 30.22
N HIS A 405 33.39 -4.82 29.15
CA HIS A 405 32.46 -4.28 28.15
C HIS A 405 31.75 -5.41 27.39
N LEU A 406 32.49 -6.41 26.90
CA LEU A 406 31.89 -7.54 26.18
C LEU A 406 30.92 -8.33 27.06
N THR A 407 31.26 -8.54 28.33
CA THR A 407 30.39 -9.24 29.29
C THR A 407 29.12 -8.45 29.59
N SER A 408 29.18 -7.11 29.66
CA SER A 408 28.00 -6.29 29.93
C SER A 408 27.08 -6.14 28.72
N TRP A 409 27.62 -6.30 27.52
CA TRP A 409 26.88 -6.28 26.26
C TRP A 409 26.27 -7.64 25.89
N TYR A 410 26.91 -8.74 26.30
CA TYR A 410 26.47 -10.09 25.97
C TYR A 410 25.07 -10.38 26.51
N ARG A 411 24.22 -10.92 25.62
CA ARG A 411 22.88 -11.39 25.94
C ARG A 411 22.71 -12.79 25.40
N GLU A 412 22.59 -13.76 26.31
CA GLU A 412 22.37 -15.15 25.95
C GLU A 412 20.97 -15.30 25.33
N LEU A 413 20.92 -15.87 24.12
CA LEU A 413 19.68 -16.16 23.39
C LEU A 413 18.73 -14.94 23.28
N ASP A 414 19.28 -13.80 22.86
CA ASP A 414 18.52 -12.56 22.57
C ASP A 414 17.69 -12.70 21.28
N LEU A 415 16.72 -13.61 21.29
CA LEU A 415 15.95 -14.01 20.12
C LEU A 415 14.81 -13.05 19.78
N LEU A 416 14.50 -12.95 18.50
CA LEU A 416 13.28 -12.32 18.01
C LEU A 416 12.03 -13.10 18.46
N PRO A 417 10.91 -12.41 18.76
CA PRO A 417 9.68 -13.04 19.22
C PRO A 417 9.00 -13.85 18.12
N GLY A 418 8.13 -14.80 18.51
CA GLY A 418 7.29 -15.53 17.57
C GLY A 418 7.99 -16.65 16.79
N GLY A 419 9.21 -17.05 17.18
CA GLY A 419 9.94 -18.14 16.53
C GLY A 419 10.48 -17.79 15.14
N LEU A 420 10.63 -16.49 14.84
CA LEU A 420 11.17 -16.02 13.56
C LEU A 420 12.61 -16.45 13.33
N GLU A 421 13.39 -16.61 14.40
CA GLU A 421 14.78 -17.00 14.33
C GLU A 421 14.97 -18.50 14.54
N THR A 422 15.77 -19.07 13.65
CA THR A 422 16.27 -20.44 13.76
C THR A 422 17.63 -20.42 14.46
N VAL A 423 17.71 -21.01 15.65
CA VAL A 423 18.97 -21.14 16.38
C VAL A 423 19.89 -22.13 15.68
N ILE A 424 21.12 -21.68 15.39
CA ILE A 424 22.25 -22.50 14.97
C ILE A 424 23.08 -22.78 16.22
N PRO A 425 23.11 -24.03 16.72
CA PRO A 425 23.84 -24.39 17.93
C PRO A 425 25.33 -24.06 17.87
N ALA A 426 25.93 -23.75 19.03
CA ALA A 426 27.35 -23.42 19.16
C ALA A 426 28.33 -24.49 18.67
N ASP A 427 27.90 -25.76 18.64
CA ASP A 427 28.68 -26.90 18.16
C ASP A 427 28.52 -27.17 16.65
N SER A 428 27.69 -26.38 15.95
CA SER A 428 27.49 -26.49 14.50
C SER A 428 28.78 -26.15 13.75
N THR A 429 29.18 -27.02 12.83
CA THR A 429 30.31 -26.71 11.94
C THR A 429 29.89 -25.67 10.90
N LEU A 430 30.86 -24.94 10.32
CA LEU A 430 30.58 -24.01 9.20
C LEU A 430 29.86 -24.73 8.05
N GLN A 431 30.27 -25.96 7.75
CA GLN A 431 29.69 -26.76 6.67
C GLN A 431 28.22 -27.11 6.96
N ASP A 432 27.89 -27.52 8.18
CA ASP A 432 26.53 -27.86 8.57
C ASP A 432 25.63 -26.61 8.61
N THR A 433 26.17 -25.49 9.11
CA THR A 433 25.50 -24.19 9.12
C THR A 433 25.14 -23.74 7.71
N VAL A 434 26.10 -23.75 6.78
CA VAL A 434 25.85 -23.37 5.38
C VAL A 434 24.86 -24.33 4.72
N ALA A 435 25.01 -25.64 4.91
CA ALA A 435 24.12 -26.63 4.32
C ALA A 435 22.66 -26.47 4.82
N ARG A 436 22.48 -26.08 6.08
CA ARG A 436 21.18 -25.77 6.65
C ARG A 436 20.58 -24.50 6.03
N ILE A 437 21.33 -23.40 6.00
CA ILE A 437 20.86 -22.12 5.44
C ILE A 437 20.45 -22.30 3.97
N VAL A 438 21.28 -22.96 3.15
CA VAL A 438 20.97 -23.19 1.72
C VAL A 438 19.68 -24.00 1.54
N ARG A 439 19.47 -25.03 2.36
CA ARG A 439 18.26 -25.86 2.33
C ARG A 439 17.03 -25.07 2.70
N ASP A 440 17.09 -24.35 3.82
CA ASP A 440 15.97 -23.62 4.40
C ASP A 440 15.55 -22.41 3.53
N THR A 441 16.51 -21.80 2.81
CA THR A 441 16.29 -20.64 1.93
C THR A 441 15.98 -21.02 0.48
N GLY A 442 16.11 -22.29 0.10
CA GLY A 442 15.91 -22.74 -1.27
C GLY A 442 16.98 -22.26 -2.26
N LEU A 443 18.17 -21.89 -1.77
CA LEU A 443 19.32 -21.43 -2.58
C LEU A 443 20.08 -22.57 -3.27
N ASP A 444 19.50 -23.78 -3.36
CA ASP A 444 20.12 -24.93 -4.00
C ASP A 444 20.11 -24.78 -5.55
N PRO A 445 21.28 -24.71 -6.20
CA PRO A 445 21.36 -24.58 -7.66
C PRO A 445 20.85 -25.81 -8.43
N ALA A 446 20.60 -26.95 -7.77
CA ALA A 446 20.19 -28.20 -8.42
C ALA A 446 18.67 -28.36 -8.62
N THR A 447 17.83 -27.49 -8.05
CA THR A 447 16.36 -27.56 -8.11
C THR A 447 15.71 -26.42 -8.90
N ALA A 448 16.49 -25.54 -9.54
CA ALA A 448 15.95 -24.49 -10.40
C ALA A 448 15.21 -25.10 -11.61
N PRO A 449 13.88 -24.90 -11.76
CA PRO A 449 13.19 -25.31 -12.98
C PRO A 449 13.70 -24.49 -14.17
N PRO A 450 13.67 -25.03 -15.40
CA PRO A 450 14.23 -24.35 -16.58
C PRO A 450 13.48 -23.04 -16.85
N PRO A 451 14.15 -22.05 -17.46
CA PRO A 451 13.56 -20.73 -17.71
C PRO A 451 12.41 -20.90 -18.72
N GLN A 452 11.18 -20.81 -18.22
CA GLN A 452 10.04 -20.61 -19.09
C GLN A 452 10.06 -19.16 -19.58
N CYS A 453 9.97 -19.02 -20.89
CA CYS A 453 9.95 -17.75 -21.60
C CYS A 453 8.79 -16.90 -21.05
N LYS A 454 9.10 -15.80 -20.35
CA LYS A 454 8.11 -14.81 -19.91
C LYS A 454 7.48 -14.16 -21.15
N PRO A 455 6.16 -14.02 -21.24
CA PRO A 455 5.58 -13.00 -22.11
C PRO A 455 6.08 -11.64 -21.59
N SER A 456 6.57 -10.81 -22.51
CA SER A 456 6.92 -9.42 -22.26
C SER A 456 5.76 -8.69 -21.56
N GLN A 457 5.98 -8.19 -20.34
CA GLN A 457 5.05 -7.25 -19.70
C GLN A 457 5.74 -5.90 -19.54
N GLY A 458 5.36 -4.99 -20.42
CA GLY A 458 5.36 -3.56 -20.12
C GLY A 458 4.04 -3.19 -19.41
N ASP A 459 4.10 -2.10 -18.65
CA ASP A 459 3.04 -1.19 -18.24
C ASP A 459 1.59 -1.70 -18.12
N SER A 460 1.08 -1.76 -16.89
CA SER A 460 -0.10 -1.01 -16.41
C SER A 460 -0.64 -1.58 -15.09
N MET A 461 -1.09 -0.69 -14.21
CA MET A 461 -2.08 -0.98 -13.18
C MET A 461 -3.28 -1.64 -13.85
N ASN A 462 -3.43 -2.95 -13.72
CA ASN A 462 -4.59 -3.62 -14.28
C ASN A 462 -5.82 -3.23 -13.44
N PRO A 463 -6.89 -2.70 -14.03
CA PRO A 463 -8.14 -2.44 -13.32
C PRO A 463 -8.68 -3.74 -12.71
N LEU A 464 -9.30 -3.66 -11.54
CA LEU A 464 -9.97 -4.78 -10.88
C LEU A 464 -11.04 -5.35 -11.82
N VAL A 465 -10.76 -6.50 -12.44
CA VAL A 465 -11.70 -7.16 -13.34
C VAL A 465 -12.75 -7.90 -12.53
N LEU A 466 -14.02 -7.52 -12.70
CA LEU A 466 -15.13 -8.19 -12.04
C LEU A 466 -15.46 -9.50 -12.75
N MET A 467 -15.98 -10.48 -12.00
CA MET A 467 -16.42 -11.76 -12.57
C MET A 467 -17.52 -11.59 -13.63
N SER A 468 -18.29 -10.50 -13.54
CA SER A 468 -19.34 -10.11 -14.48
C SER A 468 -18.85 -9.29 -15.67
N ASP A 469 -17.55 -9.01 -15.77
CA ASP A 469 -17.00 -8.27 -16.90
C ASP A 469 -17.28 -9.01 -18.23
N PRO A 470 -17.76 -8.31 -19.28
CA PRO A 470 -18.01 -8.90 -20.59
C PRO A 470 -16.79 -9.64 -21.18
N GLN A 471 -15.57 -9.24 -20.84
CA GLN A 471 -14.34 -9.91 -21.27
C GLN A 471 -14.23 -11.32 -20.69
N VAL A 472 -14.68 -11.54 -19.44
CA VAL A 472 -14.74 -12.87 -18.81
C VAL A 472 -15.76 -13.75 -19.55
N ALA A 473 -16.95 -13.20 -19.82
CA ALA A 473 -18.01 -13.88 -20.55
C ALA A 473 -17.58 -14.32 -21.97
N ALA A 474 -16.74 -13.51 -22.61
CA ALA A 474 -16.25 -13.74 -23.96
C ALA A 474 -15.25 -14.90 -24.08
N ILE A 475 -14.64 -15.36 -22.97
CA ILE A 475 -13.69 -16.48 -22.99
C ILE A 475 -14.40 -17.78 -23.41
N PRO A 476 -13.95 -18.44 -24.50
CA PRO A 476 -14.51 -19.72 -24.92
C PRO A 476 -14.24 -20.80 -23.87
N VAL A 477 -15.21 -21.69 -23.64
CA VAL A 477 -15.03 -22.87 -22.78
C VAL A 477 -14.79 -24.10 -23.66
N ARG A 478 -13.72 -24.85 -23.39
CA ARG A 478 -13.47 -26.18 -23.93
C ARG A 478 -13.48 -27.18 -22.77
N GLU A 479 -14.69 -27.58 -22.39
CA GLU A 479 -14.92 -28.50 -21.27
C GLU A 479 -14.14 -29.81 -21.46
N CYS A 480 -13.37 -30.21 -20.45
CA CYS A 480 -12.53 -31.41 -20.49
C CYS A 480 -13.17 -32.66 -19.88
N GLY A 481 -14.35 -32.55 -19.26
CA GLY A 481 -15.15 -33.68 -18.75
C GLY A 481 -14.63 -34.28 -17.45
N GLU A 482 -13.85 -33.52 -16.68
CA GLU A 482 -13.25 -33.99 -15.43
C GLU A 482 -14.31 -34.15 -14.34
N PRO A 483 -14.37 -35.26 -13.58
CA PRO A 483 -15.45 -35.48 -12.62
C PRO A 483 -15.38 -34.52 -11.42
N LEU A 484 -16.54 -34.30 -10.79
CA LEU A 484 -16.62 -33.70 -9.47
C LEU A 484 -16.31 -34.76 -8.40
N VAL A 485 -15.47 -34.41 -7.43
CA VAL A 485 -15.06 -35.24 -6.29
C VAL A 485 -15.32 -34.52 -4.99
N ASP A 486 -15.70 -35.27 -3.95
CA ASP A 486 -15.97 -34.74 -2.62
C ASP A 486 -14.66 -34.55 -1.84
N VAL A 487 -14.37 -33.34 -1.37
CA VAL A 487 -13.13 -33.05 -0.62
C VAL A 487 -13.09 -33.77 0.74
N ARG A 488 -14.25 -34.16 1.29
CA ARG A 488 -14.36 -34.87 2.58
C ARG A 488 -13.76 -36.28 2.52
N ASP A 489 -13.76 -36.89 1.35
CA ASP A 489 -13.11 -38.19 1.11
C ASP A 489 -11.58 -38.09 1.02
N HIS A 490 -11.03 -36.88 1.21
CA HIS A 490 -9.61 -36.56 1.04
C HIS A 490 -9.03 -35.75 2.21
N ASP A 491 -9.57 -35.95 3.42
CA ASP A 491 -9.07 -35.38 4.69
C ASP A 491 -9.03 -33.84 4.72
N PHE A 492 -9.89 -33.16 3.96
CA PHE A 492 -10.08 -31.72 4.08
C PHE A 492 -11.04 -31.39 5.21
N ARG A 493 -10.69 -30.38 6.00
CA ARG A 493 -11.61 -29.79 6.98
C ARG A 493 -12.63 -28.94 6.24
N VAL A 494 -13.90 -29.25 6.44
CA VAL A 494 -15.03 -28.55 5.82
C VAL A 494 -15.79 -27.79 6.89
N ASP A 495 -16.13 -26.53 6.60
CA ASP A 495 -16.85 -25.66 7.51
C ASP A 495 -18.25 -26.21 7.84
N PRO A 496 -18.56 -26.51 9.11
CA PRO A 496 -19.85 -27.07 9.49
C PRO A 496 -21.03 -26.11 9.31
N ARG A 497 -20.78 -24.80 9.14
CA ARG A 497 -21.79 -23.76 8.92
C ARG A 497 -22.44 -23.86 7.54
N LYS A 498 -21.75 -24.43 6.55
CA LYS A 498 -22.28 -24.63 5.20
C LYS A 498 -22.84 -26.05 5.09
N GLN A 499 -24.14 -26.15 4.76
CA GLN A 499 -24.80 -27.43 4.52
C GLN A 499 -25.84 -27.27 3.42
N ASP A 500 -25.92 -28.27 2.55
CA ASP A 500 -27.03 -28.43 1.61
C ASP A 500 -27.44 -29.92 1.55
N PRO A 501 -28.69 -30.24 1.17
CA PRO A 501 -29.19 -31.63 1.19
C PRO A 501 -28.39 -32.63 0.35
N LEU A 502 -27.69 -32.16 -0.68
CA LEU A 502 -26.89 -33.00 -1.57
C LEU A 502 -25.39 -33.01 -1.19
N GLY A 503 -24.98 -32.16 -0.24
CA GLY A 503 -23.56 -31.91 0.05
C GLY A 503 -22.81 -31.35 -1.16
N ALA A 504 -23.52 -30.68 -2.07
CA ALA A 504 -22.97 -30.19 -3.33
C ALA A 504 -21.80 -29.23 -3.09
N PHE A 505 -21.90 -28.38 -2.07
CA PHE A 505 -20.85 -27.41 -1.71
C PHE A 505 -19.47 -28.04 -1.47
N ALA A 506 -19.40 -29.32 -1.05
CA ALA A 506 -18.13 -30.00 -0.75
C ALA A 506 -17.43 -30.59 -2.00
N HIS A 507 -18.02 -30.45 -3.19
CA HIS A 507 -17.46 -31.03 -4.40
C HIS A 507 -16.60 -30.03 -5.18
N VAL A 508 -15.55 -30.52 -5.85
CA VAL A 508 -14.69 -29.76 -6.77
C VAL A 508 -14.25 -30.65 -7.92
N ARG A 509 -13.69 -30.12 -9.02
CA ARG A 509 -13.04 -30.97 -10.03
C ARG A 509 -11.81 -31.67 -9.44
N GLU A 510 -11.48 -32.87 -9.93
CA GLU A 510 -10.29 -33.62 -9.48
C GLU A 510 -8.97 -32.81 -9.55
N GLY A 511 -8.81 -31.99 -10.59
CA GLY A 511 -7.67 -31.10 -10.78
C GLY A 511 -7.67 -29.93 -9.80
N ILE A 512 -8.83 -29.50 -9.30
CA ILE A 512 -8.95 -28.51 -8.24
C ILE A 512 -8.58 -29.14 -6.90
N LEU A 513 -9.05 -30.35 -6.60
CA LEU A 513 -8.61 -31.12 -5.43
C LEU A 513 -7.08 -31.31 -5.41
N THR A 514 -6.50 -31.65 -6.56
CA THR A 514 -5.03 -31.80 -6.69
C THR A 514 -4.31 -30.50 -6.31
N ARG A 515 -4.81 -29.35 -6.79
CA ARG A 515 -4.24 -28.04 -6.42
C ARG A 515 -4.47 -27.70 -4.95
N LEU A 516 -5.64 -27.99 -4.39
CA LEU A 516 -5.90 -27.80 -2.96
C LEU A 516 -4.93 -28.61 -2.09
N LYS A 517 -4.62 -29.85 -2.46
CA LYS A 517 -3.62 -30.68 -1.75
C LYS A 517 -2.23 -30.04 -1.82
N HIS A 518 -1.86 -29.47 -2.96
CA HIS A 518 -0.60 -28.74 -3.10
C HIS A 518 -0.60 -27.47 -2.25
N ALA A 519 -1.64 -26.64 -2.32
CA ALA A 519 -1.78 -25.43 -1.49
C ALA A 519 -1.65 -25.75 0.01
N ARG A 520 -2.36 -26.79 0.47
CA ARG A 520 -2.29 -27.28 1.85
C ARG A 520 -0.87 -27.66 2.26
N SER A 521 -0.09 -28.27 1.36
CA SER A 521 1.30 -28.68 1.66
C SER A 521 2.29 -27.51 1.78
N LEU A 522 1.91 -26.32 1.30
CA LEU A 522 2.73 -25.11 1.37
C LEU A 522 2.45 -24.29 2.65
N LEU A 523 1.43 -24.65 3.42
CA LEU A 523 1.11 -23.96 4.67
C LEU A 523 2.10 -24.33 5.79
N PRO A 524 2.42 -23.38 6.69
CA PRO A 524 3.30 -23.65 7.82
C PRO A 524 2.71 -24.69 8.78
N ALA A 525 3.59 -25.38 9.51
CA ALA A 525 3.17 -26.33 10.52
C ALA A 525 2.26 -25.65 11.56
N GLY A 526 1.07 -26.23 11.76
CA GLY A 526 0.07 -25.70 12.67
C GLY A 526 -1.06 -24.88 12.05
N THR A 527 -1.02 -24.69 10.74
CA THR A 527 -2.09 -24.06 9.96
C THR A 527 -2.60 -25.02 8.90
N ASP A 528 -3.91 -25.05 8.70
CA ASP A 528 -4.57 -25.89 7.68
C ASP A 528 -5.60 -25.08 6.89
N LEU A 529 -6.00 -25.57 5.71
CA LEU A 529 -7.10 -24.99 4.95
C LEU A 529 -8.44 -25.38 5.59
N LEU A 530 -9.32 -24.39 5.78
CA LEU A 530 -10.73 -24.60 6.09
C LEU A 530 -11.56 -24.36 4.82
N PHE A 531 -12.12 -25.44 4.28
CA PHE A 531 -12.89 -25.43 3.05
C PHE A 531 -14.33 -25.00 3.30
N ILE A 532 -14.81 -23.98 2.57
CA ILE A 532 -16.14 -23.41 2.76
C ILE A 532 -17.11 -23.84 1.66
N GLU A 533 -16.76 -23.64 0.40
CA GLU A 533 -17.62 -23.95 -0.74
C GLU A 533 -16.78 -24.21 -2.01
N GLY A 534 -17.12 -25.23 -2.77
CA GLY A 534 -16.55 -25.53 -4.08
C GLY A 534 -17.62 -25.48 -5.16
N TYR A 535 -18.42 -26.53 -5.25
CA TYR A 535 -19.43 -26.66 -6.30
C TYR A 535 -20.79 -26.12 -5.87
N ARG A 536 -21.40 -25.30 -6.74
CA ARG A 536 -22.76 -24.77 -6.56
C ARG A 536 -23.64 -25.16 -7.74
N PRO A 537 -24.74 -25.92 -7.54
CA PRO A 537 -25.63 -26.33 -8.63
C PRO A 537 -26.11 -25.15 -9.47
N LEU A 538 -26.16 -25.30 -10.79
CA LEU A 538 -26.53 -24.21 -11.70
C LEU A 538 -27.93 -23.65 -11.39
N ALA A 539 -28.90 -24.52 -11.05
CA ALA A 539 -30.24 -24.10 -10.64
C ALA A 539 -30.23 -23.23 -9.37
N LEU A 540 -29.31 -23.49 -8.43
CA LEU A 540 -29.15 -22.69 -7.23
C LEU A 540 -28.55 -21.32 -7.55
N GLN A 541 -27.53 -21.27 -8.41
CA GLN A 541 -26.94 -20.03 -8.88
C GLN A 541 -27.95 -19.15 -9.64
N GLN A 542 -28.75 -19.77 -10.52
CA GLN A 542 -29.83 -19.08 -11.25
C GLN A 542 -30.86 -18.47 -10.30
N ARG A 543 -31.21 -19.20 -9.23
CA ARG A 543 -32.13 -18.70 -8.21
C ARG A 543 -31.55 -17.51 -7.46
N TYR A 544 -30.30 -17.59 -6.97
CA TYR A 544 -29.65 -16.46 -6.28
C TYR A 544 -29.59 -15.21 -7.15
N PHE A 545 -29.22 -15.37 -8.43
CA PHE A 545 -29.17 -14.25 -9.36
C PHE A 545 -30.57 -13.64 -9.61
N THR A 546 -31.59 -14.48 -9.73
CA THR A 546 -32.98 -14.06 -9.97
C THR A 546 -33.55 -13.33 -8.76
N GLU A 547 -33.42 -13.91 -7.57
CA GLU A 547 -33.90 -13.33 -6.31
C GLU A 547 -33.26 -11.97 -6.06
N TYR A 548 -31.94 -11.85 -6.19
CA TYR A 548 -31.24 -10.58 -5.97
C TYR A 548 -31.62 -9.51 -6.99
N ARG A 549 -31.76 -9.87 -8.28
CA ARG A 549 -32.25 -8.95 -9.30
C ARG A 549 -33.67 -8.47 -8.99
N ASP A 550 -34.54 -9.37 -8.53
CA ASP A 550 -35.94 -9.06 -8.23
C ASP A 550 -36.09 -8.22 -6.95
N GLU A 551 -35.14 -8.31 -6.02
CA GLU A 551 -35.01 -7.41 -4.85
C GLU A 551 -34.56 -5.99 -5.23
N LEU A 552 -33.74 -5.84 -6.27
CA LEU A 552 -33.30 -4.52 -6.76
C LEU A 552 -34.41 -3.77 -7.53
N ALA A 553 -35.32 -4.49 -8.18
CA ALA A 553 -36.37 -3.90 -9.02
C ALA A 553 -37.27 -2.88 -8.29
N PRO A 554 -37.76 -3.12 -7.06
CA PRO A 554 -38.56 -2.14 -6.31
C PRO A 554 -37.83 -0.85 -5.96
N ALA A 555 -36.51 -0.90 -5.71
CA ALA A 555 -35.70 0.27 -5.39
C ALA A 555 -35.35 1.11 -6.63
N HIS A 556 -35.44 0.50 -7.83
CA HIS A 556 -35.08 1.12 -9.09
C HIS A 556 -36.15 0.88 -10.18
N PRO A 557 -37.37 1.42 -10.02
CA PRO A 557 -38.49 1.12 -10.91
C PRO A 557 -38.30 1.60 -12.36
N ASP A 558 -37.42 2.58 -12.58
CA ASP A 558 -37.14 3.16 -13.89
C ASP A 558 -36.00 2.46 -14.64
N TRP A 559 -35.34 1.47 -14.04
CA TRP A 559 -34.23 0.77 -14.67
C TRP A 559 -34.71 -0.24 -15.71
N ALA A 560 -34.04 -0.25 -16.88
CA ALA A 560 -34.25 -1.29 -17.87
C ALA A 560 -33.82 -2.67 -17.34
N PRO A 561 -34.44 -3.78 -17.79
CA PRO A 561 -34.06 -5.13 -17.35
C PRO A 561 -32.56 -5.47 -17.50
N GLU A 562 -31.91 -4.91 -18.52
CA GLU A 562 -30.48 -5.08 -18.75
C GLU A 562 -29.63 -4.37 -17.69
N HIS A 563 -30.03 -3.16 -17.27
CA HIS A 563 -29.37 -2.46 -16.17
C HIS A 563 -29.58 -3.16 -14.83
N LEU A 564 -30.78 -3.71 -14.56
CA LEU A 564 -31.02 -4.53 -13.38
C LEU A 564 -30.16 -5.80 -13.37
N ARG A 565 -30.00 -6.45 -14.54
CA ARG A 565 -29.10 -7.60 -14.70
C ARG A 565 -27.64 -7.21 -14.43
N GLN A 566 -27.18 -6.10 -15.01
CA GLN A 566 -25.81 -5.60 -14.80
C GLN A 566 -25.57 -5.23 -13.34
N ALA A 567 -26.53 -4.58 -12.68
CA ALA A 567 -26.45 -4.25 -11.25
C ALA A 567 -26.43 -5.50 -10.37
N ALA A 568 -27.29 -6.48 -10.64
CA ALA A 568 -27.28 -7.76 -9.92
C ALA A 568 -25.93 -8.50 -10.09
N SER A 569 -25.34 -8.42 -11.29
CA SER A 569 -24.05 -9.04 -11.60
C SER A 569 -22.85 -8.45 -10.86
N ARG A 570 -23.02 -7.30 -10.18
CA ARG A 570 -21.97 -6.72 -9.32
C ARG A 570 -21.78 -7.50 -8.02
N TYR A 571 -22.83 -8.20 -7.56
CA TYR A 571 -22.86 -8.88 -6.27
C TYR A 571 -23.10 -10.38 -6.39
N VAL A 572 -23.74 -10.83 -7.48
CA VAL A 572 -23.97 -12.26 -7.74
C VAL A 572 -23.51 -12.59 -9.15
N SER A 573 -22.54 -13.51 -9.26
CA SER A 573 -22.02 -13.92 -10.57
C SER A 573 -23.14 -14.39 -11.52
N PRO A 574 -23.17 -13.95 -12.79
CA PRO A 574 -24.13 -14.44 -13.76
C PRO A 574 -24.04 -15.97 -13.92
N PRO A 575 -25.18 -16.70 -14.03
CA PRO A 575 -25.17 -18.16 -14.11
C PRO A 575 -24.33 -18.74 -15.25
N GLU A 576 -24.19 -18.00 -16.35
CA GLU A 576 -23.39 -18.40 -17.50
C GLU A 576 -21.85 -18.32 -17.28
N ILE A 577 -21.39 -17.61 -16.25
CA ILE A 577 -19.97 -17.42 -15.92
C ILE A 577 -19.62 -18.05 -14.56
N ALA A 578 -20.62 -18.34 -13.72
CA ALA A 578 -20.48 -18.77 -12.34
C ALA A 578 -19.43 -19.89 -12.12
N PRO A 579 -18.25 -19.54 -11.57
CA PRO A 579 -17.12 -20.48 -11.42
C PRO A 579 -17.43 -21.68 -10.52
N HIS A 580 -18.20 -21.46 -9.45
CA HIS A 580 -18.65 -22.54 -8.56
C HIS A 580 -19.54 -23.56 -9.28
N SER A 581 -20.35 -23.14 -10.27
CA SER A 581 -21.15 -24.09 -11.07
C SER A 581 -20.32 -24.91 -12.06
N ALA A 582 -19.07 -24.51 -12.32
CA ALA A 582 -18.10 -25.32 -13.06
C ALA A 582 -17.29 -26.28 -12.17
N GLY A 583 -17.46 -26.21 -10.85
CA GLY A 583 -16.62 -26.93 -9.87
C GLY A 583 -15.16 -26.49 -9.88
N ALA A 584 -14.91 -25.30 -10.43
CA ALA A 584 -13.59 -24.76 -10.76
C ALA A 584 -13.12 -23.67 -9.78
N ALA A 585 -14.00 -23.24 -8.89
CA ALA A 585 -13.71 -22.27 -7.84
C ALA A 585 -13.89 -22.86 -6.45
N VAL A 586 -13.20 -22.25 -5.50
CA VAL A 586 -13.23 -22.61 -4.08
C VAL A 586 -13.24 -21.35 -3.23
N ASP A 587 -14.06 -21.37 -2.20
CA ASP A 587 -14.01 -20.45 -1.08
C ASP A 587 -13.31 -21.15 0.09
N VAL A 588 -12.19 -20.58 0.54
CA VAL A 588 -11.35 -21.15 1.60
C VAL A 588 -10.87 -20.07 2.57
N THR A 589 -10.64 -20.48 3.81
CA THR A 589 -9.94 -19.69 4.84
C THR A 589 -8.89 -20.57 5.52
N LEU A 590 -8.29 -20.09 6.61
CA LEU A 590 -7.32 -20.86 7.41
C LEU A 590 -7.92 -21.26 8.76
N ALA A 591 -7.46 -22.40 9.27
CA ALA A 591 -7.74 -22.85 10.62
C ALA A 591 -6.47 -23.29 11.34
N ASP A 592 -6.49 -23.25 12.67
CA ASP A 592 -5.45 -23.82 13.51
C ASP A 592 -5.55 -25.37 13.59
N GLN A 593 -4.63 -25.99 14.34
CA GLN A 593 -4.61 -27.45 14.54
C GLN A 593 -5.88 -28.00 15.20
N ASP A 594 -6.53 -27.20 16.05
CA ASP A 594 -7.75 -27.56 16.76
C ASP A 594 -9.00 -27.36 15.90
N GLY A 595 -8.86 -26.70 14.75
CA GLY A 595 -9.92 -26.43 13.79
C GLY A 595 -10.65 -25.11 14.02
N HIS A 596 -10.08 -24.20 14.82
CA HIS A 596 -10.61 -22.85 14.95
C HIS A 596 -10.21 -22.03 13.74
N GLU A 597 -11.19 -21.37 13.13
CA GLU A 597 -10.97 -20.41 12.04
C GLU A 597 -10.06 -19.28 12.52
N LEU A 598 -9.00 -19.02 11.74
CA LEU A 598 -8.09 -17.91 12.00
C LEU A 598 -8.71 -16.59 11.54
N ASP A 599 -8.40 -15.50 12.24
CA ASP A 599 -8.82 -14.17 11.82
C ASP A 599 -8.04 -13.77 10.57
N LEU A 600 -8.75 -13.63 9.45
CA LEU A 600 -8.22 -13.08 8.20
C LEU A 600 -8.74 -11.67 7.92
N GLY A 601 -9.43 -11.03 8.88
CA GLY A 601 -9.85 -9.63 8.88
C GLY A 601 -11.35 -9.40 8.70
N THR A 602 -12.05 -10.38 8.13
CA THR A 602 -13.52 -10.43 8.16
C THR A 602 -13.99 -11.87 7.95
N ARG A 603 -15.23 -12.16 8.34
CA ARG A 603 -15.87 -13.45 8.04
C ARG A 603 -16.04 -13.63 6.53
N VAL A 604 -16.03 -14.88 6.07
CA VAL A 604 -16.40 -15.23 4.69
C VAL A 604 -17.82 -14.74 4.39
N ASN A 605 -18.05 -14.29 3.15
CA ASN A 605 -19.30 -13.67 2.67
C ASN A 605 -19.67 -12.35 3.37
N ALA A 606 -18.73 -11.64 4.00
CA ALA A 606 -18.99 -10.27 4.44
C ALA A 606 -19.01 -9.33 3.23
N SER A 607 -20.03 -8.47 3.13
CA SER A 607 -20.06 -7.47 2.07
C SER A 607 -19.00 -6.36 2.29
N PRO A 608 -18.66 -5.57 1.27
CA PRO A 608 -17.82 -4.39 1.46
C PRO A 608 -18.37 -3.43 2.52
N GLN A 609 -19.69 -3.28 2.60
CA GLN A 609 -20.34 -2.42 3.60
C GLN A 609 -20.23 -2.99 5.01
N GLU A 610 -20.42 -4.30 5.18
CA GLU A 610 -20.30 -4.97 6.48
C GLU A 610 -18.86 -4.99 6.99
N SER A 611 -17.89 -5.07 6.08
CA SER A 611 -16.47 -5.22 6.40
C SER A 611 -15.67 -3.92 6.31
N ASN A 612 -16.31 -2.79 5.98
CA ASN A 612 -15.62 -1.54 5.63
C ASN A 612 -14.51 -1.75 4.57
N GLY A 613 -14.79 -2.56 3.55
CA GLY A 613 -13.83 -2.94 2.51
C GLY A 613 -12.79 -3.99 2.89
N ALA A 614 -12.80 -4.51 4.13
CA ALA A 614 -11.84 -5.55 4.54
C ALA A 614 -12.02 -6.88 3.78
N CYS A 615 -13.12 -7.08 3.05
CA CYS A 615 -13.31 -8.24 2.17
C CYS A 615 -12.41 -8.23 0.92
N PHE A 616 -11.96 -7.06 0.45
CA PHE A 616 -11.05 -6.93 -0.69
C PHE A 616 -9.72 -7.63 -0.41
N THR A 617 -9.17 -8.32 -1.40
CA THR A 617 -7.94 -9.11 -1.25
C THR A 617 -6.78 -8.31 -0.69
N HIS A 618 -6.55 -7.12 -1.24
CA HIS A 618 -5.48 -6.22 -0.83
C HIS A 618 -5.97 -5.09 0.08
N ALA A 619 -6.99 -5.34 0.90
CA ALA A 619 -7.51 -4.39 1.86
C ALA A 619 -6.40 -3.80 2.75
N LEU A 620 -6.42 -2.48 2.89
CA LEU A 620 -5.42 -1.75 3.69
C LEU A 620 -5.80 -1.70 5.18
N ASN A 621 -7.07 -1.90 5.52
CA ASN A 621 -7.63 -1.78 6.87
C ASN A 621 -7.65 -3.09 7.69
N LEU A 622 -6.67 -3.98 7.49
CA LEU A 622 -6.55 -5.24 8.23
C LEU A 622 -5.60 -5.08 9.43
N SER A 623 -5.90 -5.79 10.52
CA SER A 623 -4.93 -6.00 11.60
C SER A 623 -3.68 -6.74 11.09
N ASP A 624 -2.55 -6.58 11.76
CA ASP A 624 -1.30 -7.24 11.34
C ASP A 624 -1.45 -8.78 11.31
N GLN A 625 -2.16 -9.34 12.29
CA GLN A 625 -2.45 -10.77 12.36
C GLN A 625 -3.33 -11.23 11.18
N ALA A 626 -4.40 -10.48 10.88
CA ALA A 626 -5.28 -10.76 9.75
C ALA A 626 -4.53 -10.67 8.41
N ARG A 627 -3.67 -9.66 8.25
CA ARG A 627 -2.86 -9.47 7.04
C ARG A 627 -1.87 -10.62 6.86
N HIS A 628 -1.24 -11.07 7.94
CA HIS A 628 -0.33 -12.21 7.90
C HIS A 628 -1.04 -13.50 7.47
N HIS A 629 -2.15 -13.86 8.12
CA HIS A 629 -2.93 -15.04 7.74
C HIS A 629 -3.44 -14.97 6.30
N ARG A 630 -3.92 -13.80 5.86
CA ARG A 630 -4.37 -13.59 4.48
C ARG A 630 -3.22 -13.76 3.47
N THR A 631 -2.03 -13.28 3.80
CA THR A 631 -0.83 -13.45 2.97
C THR A 631 -0.44 -14.93 2.85
N LEU A 632 -0.51 -15.69 3.95
CA LEU A 632 -0.27 -17.14 3.93
C LEU A 632 -1.26 -17.86 3.00
N LEU A 633 -2.55 -17.52 3.11
CA LEU A 633 -3.59 -18.10 2.26
C LEU A 633 -3.32 -17.79 0.77
N LEU A 634 -3.11 -16.53 0.43
CA LEU A 634 -2.88 -16.08 -0.95
C LEU A 634 -1.65 -16.77 -1.55
N ASN A 635 -0.52 -16.76 -0.85
CA ASN A 635 0.71 -17.36 -1.33
C ASN A 635 0.56 -18.87 -1.58
N ALA A 636 -0.08 -19.60 -0.66
CA ALA A 636 -0.28 -21.04 -0.79
C ALA A 636 -1.20 -21.37 -1.98
N MET A 637 -2.29 -20.64 -2.14
CA MET A 637 -3.27 -20.86 -3.21
C MET A 637 -2.69 -20.47 -4.59
N GLU A 638 -2.06 -19.31 -4.70
CA GLU A 638 -1.46 -18.83 -5.96
C GLU A 638 -0.30 -19.73 -6.42
N SER A 639 0.57 -20.16 -5.49
CA SER A 639 1.65 -21.11 -5.78
C SER A 639 1.12 -22.48 -6.21
N ALA A 640 -0.09 -22.86 -5.80
CA ALA A 640 -0.78 -24.05 -6.27
C ALA A 640 -1.51 -23.87 -7.61
N GLY A 641 -1.40 -22.70 -8.23
CA GLY A 641 -1.99 -22.41 -9.54
C GLY A 641 -3.46 -22.00 -9.46
N PHE A 642 -3.90 -21.40 -8.35
CA PHE A 642 -5.17 -20.67 -8.29
C PHE A 642 -4.98 -19.19 -8.63
N THR A 643 -6.06 -18.54 -9.07
CA THR A 643 -6.14 -17.09 -9.25
C THR A 643 -7.14 -16.55 -8.25
N ASN A 644 -6.72 -15.62 -7.40
CA ASN A 644 -7.60 -14.97 -6.45
C ASN A 644 -8.56 -13.98 -7.15
N TYR A 645 -9.78 -13.88 -6.64
CA TYR A 645 -10.72 -12.83 -7.05
C TYR A 645 -10.58 -11.60 -6.15
N GLY A 646 -10.19 -10.46 -6.74
CA GLY A 646 -9.75 -9.29 -5.97
C GLY A 646 -10.80 -8.66 -5.03
N THR A 647 -12.10 -8.94 -5.23
CA THR A 647 -13.17 -8.47 -4.34
C THR A 647 -13.39 -9.34 -3.11
N GLU A 648 -12.88 -10.57 -3.11
CA GLU A 648 -13.16 -11.59 -2.12
C GLU A 648 -11.88 -12.36 -1.80
N PHE A 649 -11.24 -12.03 -0.66
CA PHE A 649 -9.95 -12.65 -0.30
C PHE A 649 -10.01 -14.19 -0.15
N TRP A 650 -11.20 -14.74 0.11
CA TRP A 650 -11.44 -16.17 0.29
C TRP A 650 -11.67 -16.91 -1.03
N HIS A 651 -11.96 -16.21 -2.14
CA HIS A 651 -12.42 -16.81 -3.39
C HIS A 651 -11.26 -17.01 -4.37
N PHE A 652 -11.14 -18.24 -4.87
CA PHE A 652 -10.09 -18.65 -5.78
C PHE A 652 -10.66 -19.46 -6.95
N SER A 653 -10.22 -19.13 -8.16
CA SER A 653 -10.62 -19.81 -9.40
C SER A 653 -9.43 -20.47 -10.07
N ALA A 654 -9.65 -21.59 -10.78
CA ALA A 654 -8.64 -22.20 -11.63
C ALA A 654 -9.27 -22.89 -12.84
N ALA A 655 -8.68 -22.66 -14.02
CA ALA A 655 -9.08 -23.24 -15.31
C ALA A 655 -10.54 -22.94 -15.76
N ASP A 656 -11.21 -21.99 -15.13
CA ASP A 656 -12.49 -21.43 -15.57
C ASP A 656 -12.27 -20.16 -16.43
N ARG A 657 -13.35 -19.42 -16.73
CA ARG A 657 -13.27 -18.23 -17.58
C ARG A 657 -12.51 -17.08 -16.94
N TYR A 658 -12.71 -16.84 -15.64
CA TYR A 658 -12.03 -15.76 -14.95
C TYR A 658 -10.53 -16.04 -14.86
N ASP A 659 -10.16 -17.25 -14.46
CA ASP A 659 -8.76 -17.67 -14.45
C ASP A 659 -8.12 -17.57 -15.84
N ALA A 660 -8.82 -18.04 -16.88
CA ALA A 660 -8.31 -17.97 -18.24
C ALA A 660 -8.10 -16.52 -18.70
N LEU A 661 -9.01 -15.60 -18.38
CA LEU A 661 -8.82 -14.18 -18.69
C LEU A 661 -7.58 -13.61 -17.96
N MET A 662 -7.50 -13.82 -16.65
CA MET A 662 -6.40 -13.30 -15.82
C MET A 662 -5.04 -13.86 -16.23
N ARG A 663 -5.00 -15.11 -16.68
CA ARG A 663 -3.78 -15.78 -17.18
C ARG A 663 -3.55 -15.60 -18.68
N GLN A 664 -4.40 -14.85 -19.36
CA GLN A 664 -4.34 -14.62 -20.81
C GLN A 664 -4.38 -15.93 -21.64
N GLU A 665 -5.09 -16.93 -21.13
CA GLU A 665 -5.32 -18.19 -21.82
C GLU A 665 -6.45 -18.06 -22.85
N PRO A 666 -6.32 -18.70 -24.04
CA PRO A 666 -7.28 -18.52 -25.13
C PRO A 666 -8.63 -19.21 -24.89
N HIS A 667 -8.74 -20.07 -23.87
CA HIS A 667 -9.98 -20.76 -23.50
C HIS A 667 -9.93 -21.28 -22.07
N ALA A 668 -11.09 -21.31 -21.41
CA ALA A 668 -11.31 -22.02 -20.16
C ALA A 668 -11.42 -23.53 -20.40
N ARG A 669 -10.97 -24.34 -19.44
CA ARG A 669 -11.09 -25.81 -19.49
C ARG A 669 -12.31 -26.34 -18.74
N TYR A 670 -12.83 -25.56 -17.79
CA TYR A 670 -14.00 -25.92 -17.01
C TYR A 670 -15.16 -24.97 -17.30
N GLY A 671 -16.31 -25.54 -17.64
CA GLY A 671 -17.60 -24.87 -17.70
C GLY A 671 -18.63 -25.50 -16.76
N PRO A 672 -19.87 -24.97 -16.75
CA PRO A 672 -20.93 -25.47 -15.89
C PRO A 672 -21.14 -26.98 -16.04
N THR A 673 -21.33 -27.66 -14.91
CA THR A 673 -21.54 -29.11 -14.84
C THR A 673 -22.63 -29.45 -13.83
N GLU A 674 -23.16 -30.65 -13.90
CA GLU A 674 -24.09 -31.20 -12.91
C GLU A 674 -23.39 -32.28 -12.07
N LEU A 675 -23.86 -32.45 -10.83
CA LEU A 675 -23.50 -33.63 -10.04
C LEU A 675 -24.17 -34.87 -10.67
N PRO A 676 -23.46 -36.01 -10.72
CA PRO A 676 -23.99 -37.26 -11.28
C PRO A 676 -25.28 -37.78 -10.63
#